data_AF-A0A432Z2V5-F1
#
_entry.id   AF-A0A432Z2V5-F1
#
_cell.length_a   1.000
_cell.length_b   1.000
_cell.length_c   1.000
_cell.angle_alpha   90.00
_cell.angle_beta   90.00
_cell.angle_gamma   90.00
#
_symmetry.space_group_name_H-M   'P 1'
#
loop_
_entity.id
_entity.type
_entity.pdbx_description
1 polymer ?
#
loop_
_entity_poly.entity_id
_entity_poly.type
_entity_poly.pdbx_seq_one_letter_code
_entity_poly.pdbx_strand_id
1 'polypeptide(L)'
;MNTTKASRDNWWAVLMTVLATLYLFPELIFNAELVRTVGSAGASAADIHRLELFGRAISGIGVTLLVLDAIKGFPLRSKDRTLLLSLAVFLLIWPLVFFGQKYVIDKYLIAPSSAEQRQTAFLSLVVKDALAAQAVAVKGLPFDSDNPESPVSQTFLSLFGGLVYANNNVLEQIKQSRQELATAYVVNQTQAQVPELLAQHQQLSRKLRDAYTEHYQRAYNDYKQALLDSSNVAAREWGKVTAQLDEGWQDYQTMLEKADELAGQQAEQAGPRIYEFLDYYHDRCVNDGKVNARCRERAESRYKKQITQLGYGYIPHEHWLIEEDVSTGENVFNSLIAGVLTGGISLAAQALSAATGGDGGFKDKRYKYTNDTALYKLRLLQLPAFQQKFIDDYGYPLGLASRQAFLDYPETGKRVRAELRQADIRLSANWSLHDRASFDQAVLEKIARDAMQAWSDGLDEKAVALPPGLNWQQFHQHPEVLAYVNRQLSGEKLTHYNPEWSDAEFKRQVLEPKVREQAQQLLRELAAQQSAFADGGDFAERGKQSLRAVIVPPISMGLSLLLVCLTLIKLPLRYLQLLIRQPSPMSQRVFRWAPVATLLAVIILPFAVLQPQFDRDYPGAASFLATVGESAHPSLAYGLEWTLRTQPVIAPLGNELSEVMYFEEKSAPLIDMLHKLDQSVALGTD
;
A
#
# COMPACT_ATOMS: atom_id res chain seq x y z
N MET A 1 -9.28 85.99 -10.48
CA MET A 1 -9.88 84.73 -9.96
C MET A 1 -10.43 83.92 -11.14
N ASN A 2 -9.73 82.89 -11.63
CA ASN A 2 -10.27 81.88 -12.58
C ASN A 2 -9.30 80.71 -12.84
N THR A 3 -8.07 80.74 -12.34
CA THR A 3 -7.06 79.68 -12.55
C THR A 3 -7.28 78.41 -11.71
N THR A 4 -8.07 78.48 -10.64
CA THR A 4 -8.31 77.34 -9.72
C THR A 4 -9.44 76.40 -10.17
N LYS A 5 -10.27 76.78 -11.14
CA LYS A 5 -11.34 75.91 -11.67
C LYS A 5 -10.83 74.99 -12.79
N ALA A 6 -9.90 75.47 -13.63
CA ALA A 6 -9.38 74.74 -14.79
C ALA A 6 -8.38 73.61 -14.43
N SER A 7 -7.60 73.72 -13.35
CA SER A 7 -6.70 72.63 -12.90
C SER A 7 -7.40 71.57 -12.04
N ARG A 8 -8.64 71.83 -11.61
CA ARG A 8 -9.39 71.02 -10.65
C ARG A 8 -10.13 69.84 -11.27
N ASP A 9 -10.55 69.96 -12.54
CA ASP A 9 -11.26 68.89 -13.26
C ASP A 9 -10.29 67.92 -13.96
N ASN A 10 -9.10 68.40 -14.36
CA ASN A 10 -8.17 67.58 -15.14
C ASN A 10 -7.52 66.43 -14.34
N TRP A 11 -7.19 66.60 -13.05
CA TRP A 11 -6.53 65.54 -12.28
C TRP A 11 -7.44 64.32 -12.05
N TRP A 12 -8.75 64.55 -11.84
CA TRP A 12 -9.74 63.49 -11.66
C TRP A 12 -9.99 62.76 -12.98
N ALA A 13 -10.13 63.51 -14.07
CA ALA A 13 -10.26 62.93 -15.40
C ALA A 13 -9.03 62.09 -15.78
N VAL A 14 -7.82 62.54 -15.45
CA VAL A 14 -6.58 61.76 -15.62
C VAL A 14 -6.60 60.51 -14.73
N LEU A 15 -6.91 60.63 -13.44
CA LEU A 15 -6.98 59.50 -12.52
C LEU A 15 -7.98 58.43 -13.00
N MET A 16 -9.20 58.83 -13.35
CA MET A 16 -10.24 57.92 -13.84
C MET A 16 -9.87 57.28 -15.19
N THR A 17 -9.12 57.99 -16.04
CA THR A 17 -8.61 57.43 -17.29
C THR A 17 -7.52 56.39 -17.00
N VAL A 18 -6.58 56.69 -16.10
CA VAL A 18 -5.55 55.73 -15.69
C VAL A 18 -6.16 54.49 -15.03
N LEU A 19 -7.12 54.66 -14.11
CA LEU A 19 -7.80 53.54 -13.46
C LEU A 19 -8.59 52.70 -14.46
N ALA A 20 -9.29 53.31 -15.41
CA ALA A 20 -10.00 52.57 -16.47
C ALA A 20 -9.03 51.82 -17.40
N THR A 21 -7.87 52.39 -17.72
CA THR A 21 -6.82 51.72 -18.50
C THR A 21 -6.23 50.54 -17.73
N LEU A 22 -5.92 50.72 -16.44
CA LEU A 22 -5.42 49.64 -15.60
C LEU A 22 -6.46 48.52 -15.39
N TYR A 23 -7.74 48.87 -15.32
CA TYR A 23 -8.85 47.92 -15.22
C TYR A 23 -9.08 47.11 -16.50
N LEU A 24 -8.83 47.69 -17.68
CA LEU A 24 -9.04 46.99 -18.95
C LEU A 24 -8.17 45.72 -19.07
N PHE A 25 -6.93 45.74 -18.56
CA PHE A 25 -6.02 44.58 -18.64
C PHE A 25 -6.57 43.33 -17.93
N PRO A 26 -6.88 43.34 -16.62
CA PRO A 26 -7.42 42.17 -15.95
C PRO A 26 -8.80 41.78 -16.49
N GLU A 27 -9.61 42.72 -16.97
CA GLU A 27 -10.89 42.40 -17.62
C GLU A 27 -10.70 41.65 -18.94
N LEU A 28 -9.78 42.08 -19.81
CA LEU A 28 -9.44 41.37 -21.05
C LEU A 28 -8.91 39.97 -20.77
N ILE A 29 -7.99 39.84 -19.80
CA ILE A 29 -7.42 38.55 -19.41
C ILE A 29 -8.53 37.63 -18.86
N PHE A 30 -9.38 38.13 -17.96
CA PHE A 30 -10.50 37.36 -17.44
C PHE A 30 -11.45 36.88 -18.54
N ASN A 31 -11.82 37.79 -19.46
CA ASN A 31 -12.72 37.47 -20.55
C ASN A 31 -12.17 36.36 -21.46
N ALA A 32 -10.88 36.37 -21.73
CA ALA A 32 -10.21 35.33 -22.52
C ALA A 32 -10.06 34.02 -21.74
N GLU A 33 -9.67 34.09 -20.47
CA GLU A 33 -9.52 32.91 -19.60
C GLU A 33 -10.85 32.17 -19.40
N LEU A 34 -11.95 32.92 -19.28
CA LEU A 34 -13.29 32.36 -19.17
C LEU A 34 -13.65 31.52 -20.40
N VAL A 35 -13.34 32.00 -21.61
CA VAL A 35 -13.56 31.25 -22.85
C VAL A 35 -12.67 30.02 -22.92
N ARG A 36 -11.37 30.17 -22.62
CA ARG A 36 -10.39 29.10 -22.72
C ARG A 36 -10.67 27.97 -21.76
N THR A 37 -10.93 28.29 -20.49
CA THR A 37 -11.14 27.30 -19.43
C THR A 37 -12.52 26.65 -19.52
N VAL A 38 -13.60 27.41 -19.81
CA VAL A 38 -14.94 26.81 -19.88
C VAL A 38 -15.14 26.05 -21.20
N GLY A 39 -14.49 26.52 -22.27
CA GLY A 39 -14.52 25.90 -23.60
C GLY A 39 -13.59 24.70 -23.74
N SER A 40 -12.75 24.38 -22.76
CA SER A 40 -11.90 23.18 -22.78
C SER A 40 -12.66 21.93 -22.37
N ALA A 41 -12.20 20.77 -22.86
CA ALA A 41 -12.74 19.47 -22.49
C ALA A 41 -12.41 19.15 -21.02
N GLY A 42 -13.41 18.80 -20.22
CA GLY A 42 -13.19 18.32 -18.85
C GLY A 42 -12.92 19.41 -17.80
N ALA A 43 -13.28 20.67 -18.08
CA ALA A 43 -13.22 21.77 -17.10
C ALA A 43 -13.90 21.36 -15.78
N SER A 44 -13.15 21.35 -14.68
CA SER A 44 -13.69 20.89 -13.40
C SER A 44 -14.62 21.92 -12.78
N ALA A 45 -15.51 21.48 -11.89
CA ALA A 45 -16.35 22.40 -11.12
C ALA A 45 -15.52 23.41 -10.30
N ALA A 46 -14.30 23.02 -9.88
CA ALA A 46 -13.38 23.90 -9.16
C ALA A 46 -12.81 25.00 -10.08
N ASP A 47 -12.48 24.68 -11.32
CA ASP A 47 -11.95 25.64 -12.29
C ASP A 47 -12.99 26.71 -12.63
N ILE A 48 -14.24 26.28 -12.87
CA ILE A 48 -15.38 27.17 -13.11
C ILE A 48 -15.64 28.05 -11.89
N HIS A 49 -15.58 27.50 -10.68
CA HIS A 49 -15.79 28.26 -9.45
C HIS A 49 -14.70 29.32 -9.20
N ARG A 50 -13.43 28.99 -9.49
CA ARG A 50 -12.32 29.96 -9.38
C ARG A 50 -12.51 31.15 -10.32
N LEU A 51 -12.93 30.88 -11.55
CA LEU A 51 -13.25 31.92 -12.52
C LEU A 51 -14.46 32.76 -12.12
N GLU A 52 -15.49 32.13 -11.55
CA GLU A 52 -16.64 32.85 -11.00
C GLU A 52 -16.23 33.84 -9.90
N LEU A 53 -15.41 33.40 -8.94
CA LEU A 53 -14.89 34.25 -7.86
C LEU A 53 -14.11 35.44 -8.42
N PHE A 54 -13.22 35.18 -9.37
CA PHE A 54 -12.42 36.23 -9.98
C PHE A 54 -13.27 37.21 -10.80
N GLY A 55 -14.20 36.70 -11.60
CA GLY A 55 -15.13 37.49 -12.40
C GLY A 55 -16.04 38.39 -11.56
N ARG A 56 -16.55 37.88 -10.44
CA ARG A 56 -17.32 38.67 -9.46
C ARG A 56 -16.47 39.80 -8.86
N ALA A 57 -15.20 39.54 -8.56
CA ALA A 57 -14.29 40.53 -8.01
C ALA A 57 -13.97 41.65 -9.00
N ILE A 58 -13.66 41.31 -10.25
CA ILE A 58 -13.41 42.31 -11.31
C ILE A 58 -14.69 43.10 -11.60
N SER A 59 -15.84 42.43 -11.72
CA SER A 59 -17.13 43.10 -11.94
C SER A 59 -17.41 44.15 -10.87
N GLY A 60 -17.12 43.86 -9.60
CA GLY A 60 -17.26 44.83 -8.50
C GLY A 60 -16.38 46.07 -8.67
N ILE A 61 -15.16 45.91 -9.19
CA ILE A 61 -14.25 47.03 -9.51
C ILE A 61 -14.83 47.85 -10.67
N GLY A 62 -15.24 47.19 -11.75
CA GLY A 62 -15.81 47.85 -12.94
C GLY A 62 -17.06 48.65 -12.63
N VAL A 63 -18.01 48.07 -11.88
CA VAL A 63 -19.22 48.77 -11.43
C VAL A 63 -18.87 49.95 -10.51
N THR A 64 -17.90 49.81 -9.62
CA THR A 64 -17.45 50.93 -8.78
C THR A 64 -16.93 52.08 -9.63
N LEU A 65 -16.09 51.81 -10.63
CA LEU A 65 -15.57 52.84 -11.53
C LEU A 65 -16.69 53.52 -12.34
N LEU A 66 -17.68 52.76 -12.80
CA LEU A 66 -18.86 53.30 -13.49
C LEU A 66 -19.72 54.19 -12.58
N VAL A 67 -19.95 53.76 -11.33
CA VAL A 67 -20.69 54.57 -10.34
C VAL A 67 -19.94 55.87 -10.07
N LEU A 68 -18.62 55.81 -9.84
CA LEU A 68 -17.81 57.00 -9.62
C LEU A 68 -17.82 57.98 -10.79
N ASP A 69 -17.87 57.47 -12.03
CA ASP A 69 -17.97 58.30 -13.24
C ASP A 69 -19.36 58.92 -13.43
N ALA A 70 -20.41 58.27 -12.90
CA ALA A 70 -21.79 58.71 -13.04
C ALA A 70 -22.23 59.77 -12.00
N ILE A 71 -21.50 59.92 -10.89
CA ILE A 71 -21.86 60.87 -9.83
C ILE A 71 -21.70 62.31 -10.33
N LYS A 72 -22.83 63.02 -10.45
CA LYS A 72 -22.85 64.44 -10.84
C LYS A 72 -22.17 65.31 -9.77
N GLY A 73 -21.26 66.19 -10.19
CA GLY A 73 -20.57 67.13 -9.29
C GLY A 73 -19.28 66.60 -8.67
N PHE A 74 -18.81 65.42 -9.08
CA PHE A 74 -17.46 64.93 -8.81
C PHE A 74 -16.42 65.51 -9.79
N PRO A 75 -15.16 65.72 -9.36
CA PRO A 75 -14.61 65.52 -8.01
C PRO A 75 -15.04 66.62 -7.02
N LEU A 76 -15.00 66.33 -5.70
CA LEU A 76 -15.29 67.31 -4.65
C LEU A 76 -14.22 68.43 -4.59
N ARG A 77 -14.53 69.52 -3.88
CA ARG A 77 -13.59 70.65 -3.69
C ARG A 77 -12.25 70.25 -3.06
N SER A 78 -12.24 69.27 -2.16
CA SER A 78 -11.04 68.73 -1.52
C SER A 78 -10.66 67.38 -2.15
N LYS A 79 -9.38 67.21 -2.47
CA LYS A 79 -8.82 65.95 -3.00
C LYS A 79 -9.01 64.82 -2.00
N ASP A 80 -8.69 65.05 -0.73
CA ASP A 80 -8.79 64.03 0.32
C ASP A 80 -10.23 63.59 0.52
N ARG A 81 -11.19 64.52 0.52
CA ARG A 81 -12.62 64.18 0.59
C ARG A 81 -13.10 63.40 -0.63
N THR A 82 -12.57 63.72 -1.82
CA THR A 82 -12.89 62.97 -3.04
C THR A 82 -12.37 61.54 -2.93
N LEU A 83 -11.11 61.35 -2.53
CA LEU A 83 -10.50 60.03 -2.36
C LEU A 83 -11.18 59.20 -1.25
N LEU A 84 -11.49 59.82 -0.11
CA LEU A 84 -12.22 59.17 0.98
C LEU A 84 -13.63 58.73 0.56
N LEU A 85 -14.35 59.57 -0.19
CA LEU A 85 -15.66 59.21 -0.71
C LEU A 85 -15.55 58.11 -1.78
N SER A 86 -14.54 58.16 -2.66
CA SER A 86 -14.29 57.09 -3.62
C SER A 86 -14.00 55.75 -2.94
N LEU A 87 -13.22 55.76 -1.86
CA LEU A 87 -12.95 54.58 -1.04
C LEU A 87 -14.24 54.08 -0.36
N ALA A 88 -15.06 54.99 0.19
CA ALA A 88 -16.34 54.62 0.79
C ALA A 88 -17.30 54.00 -0.24
N VAL A 89 -17.35 54.55 -1.46
CA VAL A 89 -18.13 53.99 -2.58
C VAL A 89 -17.59 52.61 -2.95
N PHE A 90 -16.28 52.42 -3.04
CA PHE A 90 -15.69 51.10 -3.31
C PHE A 90 -16.04 50.08 -2.22
N LEU A 91 -15.86 50.43 -0.94
CA LEU A 91 -16.16 49.57 0.20
C LEU A 91 -17.65 49.20 0.30
N LEU A 92 -18.54 49.98 -0.30
CA LEU A 92 -19.97 49.70 -0.34
C LEU A 92 -20.39 48.92 -1.61
N ILE A 93 -19.94 49.37 -2.78
CA ILE A 93 -20.35 48.82 -4.08
C ILE A 93 -19.65 47.50 -4.37
N TRP A 94 -18.37 47.36 -4.03
CA TRP A 94 -17.64 46.12 -4.35
C TRP A 94 -18.23 44.90 -3.64
N PRO A 95 -18.48 44.88 -2.31
CA PRO A 95 -19.13 43.74 -1.66
C PRO A 95 -20.56 43.52 -2.16
N LEU A 96 -21.31 44.60 -2.40
CA LEU A 96 -22.68 44.52 -2.90
C LEU A 96 -22.74 43.80 -4.26
N VAL A 97 -21.83 44.12 -5.17
CA VAL A 97 -21.76 43.46 -6.49
C VAL A 97 -21.22 42.04 -6.33
N PHE A 98 -20.14 41.86 -5.57
CA PHE A 98 -19.50 40.56 -5.37
C PHE A 98 -20.48 39.53 -4.78
N PHE A 99 -21.16 39.84 -3.68
CA PHE A 99 -22.12 38.92 -3.06
C PHE A 99 -23.50 38.97 -3.74
N GLY A 100 -23.89 40.12 -4.30
CA GLY A 100 -25.18 40.28 -4.98
C GLY A 100 -25.28 39.41 -6.23
N GLN A 101 -24.22 39.29 -7.02
CA GLN A 101 -24.20 38.40 -8.19
C GLN A 101 -24.45 36.93 -7.80
N LYS A 102 -23.75 36.44 -6.77
CA LYS A 102 -23.96 35.09 -6.21
C LYS A 102 -25.39 34.91 -5.71
N TYR A 103 -25.88 35.85 -4.91
CA TYR A 103 -27.23 35.78 -4.36
C TYR A 103 -28.29 35.71 -5.46
N VAL A 104 -28.16 36.52 -6.51
CA VAL A 104 -29.09 36.51 -7.64
C VAL A 104 -29.07 35.16 -8.35
N ILE A 105 -27.89 34.65 -8.69
CA ILE A 105 -27.75 33.34 -9.36
C ILE A 105 -28.32 32.23 -8.50
N ASP A 106 -27.91 32.14 -7.24
CA ASP A 106 -28.27 31.03 -6.37
C ASP A 106 -29.75 31.04 -6.00
N LYS A 107 -30.34 32.20 -5.68
CA LYS A 107 -31.73 32.29 -5.23
C LYS A 107 -32.76 32.41 -6.34
N TYR A 108 -32.42 33.02 -7.48
CA TYR A 108 -33.39 33.24 -8.56
C TYR A 108 -33.20 32.32 -9.76
N LEU A 109 -32.02 31.72 -9.97
CA LEU A 109 -31.77 30.82 -11.10
C LEU A 109 -31.62 29.36 -10.64
N ILE A 110 -30.79 29.09 -9.62
CA ILE A 110 -30.45 27.71 -9.25
C ILE A 110 -31.47 27.09 -8.28
N ALA A 111 -31.77 27.72 -7.15
CA ALA A 111 -32.69 27.18 -6.15
C ALA A 111 -34.11 26.88 -6.69
N PRO A 112 -34.77 27.77 -7.45
CA PRO A 112 -36.11 27.52 -7.96
C PRO A 112 -36.13 26.64 -9.23
N SER A 113 -34.98 26.12 -9.67
CA SER A 113 -34.90 25.33 -10.90
C SER A 113 -35.68 24.01 -10.79
N SER A 114 -36.37 23.65 -11.87
CA SER A 114 -37.10 22.39 -11.95
C SER A 114 -36.16 21.19 -12.13
N ALA A 115 -36.65 20.00 -11.79
CA ALA A 115 -35.94 18.75 -12.02
C ALA A 115 -35.57 18.54 -13.50
N GLU A 116 -36.44 18.96 -14.42
CA GLU A 116 -36.19 18.94 -15.86
C GLU A 116 -35.04 19.86 -16.27
N GLN A 117 -35.01 21.10 -15.76
CA GLN A 117 -33.93 22.05 -16.05
C GLN A 117 -32.56 21.52 -15.58
N ARG A 118 -32.53 20.90 -14.40
CA ARG A 118 -31.33 20.27 -13.82
C ARG A 118 -30.85 19.07 -14.64
N GLN A 119 -31.77 18.20 -15.06
CA GLN A 119 -31.44 17.06 -15.93
C GLN A 119 -30.93 17.52 -17.30
N THR A 120 -31.61 18.50 -17.91
CA THR A 120 -31.20 19.09 -19.19
C THR A 120 -29.80 19.68 -19.09
N ALA A 121 -29.50 20.46 -18.04
CA ALA A 121 -28.18 21.02 -17.85
C ALA A 121 -27.08 19.96 -17.66
N PHE A 122 -27.37 18.89 -16.90
CA PHE A 122 -26.45 17.76 -16.76
C PHE A 122 -26.15 17.10 -18.11
N LEU A 123 -27.19 16.81 -18.90
CA LEU A 123 -27.05 16.24 -20.23
C LEU A 123 -26.27 17.18 -21.17
N SER A 124 -26.57 18.48 -21.16
CA SER A 124 -25.86 19.48 -21.98
C SER A 124 -24.37 19.56 -21.64
N LEU A 125 -24.01 19.43 -20.37
CA LEU A 125 -22.61 19.42 -19.93
C LEU A 125 -21.86 18.19 -20.46
N VAL A 126 -22.48 17.00 -20.34
CA VAL A 126 -21.89 15.74 -20.85
C VAL A 126 -21.67 15.81 -22.36
N VAL A 127 -22.64 16.38 -23.09
CA VAL A 127 -22.51 16.58 -24.54
C VAL A 127 -21.44 17.61 -24.88
N LYS A 128 -21.38 18.73 -24.15
CA LYS A 128 -20.32 19.74 -24.33
C LYS A 128 -18.96 19.08 -24.23
N ASP A 129 -18.74 18.28 -23.19
CA ASP A 129 -17.47 17.61 -22.97
C ASP A 129 -17.19 16.54 -24.01
N ALA A 130 -18.20 15.79 -24.48
CA ALA A 130 -18.06 14.83 -25.58
C ALA A 130 -17.71 15.50 -26.92
N LEU A 131 -18.25 16.71 -27.19
CA LEU A 131 -17.90 17.51 -28.37
C LEU A 131 -16.47 18.04 -28.26
N ALA A 132 -16.14 18.65 -27.12
CA ALA A 132 -14.80 19.18 -26.85
C ALA A 132 -13.71 18.09 -26.94
N ALA A 133 -14.08 16.85 -26.60
CA ALA A 133 -13.26 15.65 -26.72
C ALA A 133 -13.04 15.15 -28.17
N GLN A 134 -13.51 15.87 -29.21
CA GLN A 134 -13.46 15.45 -30.63
C GLN A 134 -14.18 14.12 -30.90
N ALA A 135 -15.05 13.70 -29.99
CA ALA A 135 -15.57 12.34 -29.97
C ALA A 135 -16.74 12.15 -30.96
N VAL A 136 -17.38 13.26 -31.38
CA VAL A 136 -18.43 13.31 -32.41
C VAL A 136 -18.25 14.57 -33.26
N ALA A 137 -18.00 14.40 -34.57
CA ALA A 137 -18.02 15.51 -35.52
C ALA A 137 -19.46 15.80 -35.95
N VAL A 138 -20.08 16.83 -35.37
CA VAL A 138 -21.42 17.27 -35.78
C VAL A 138 -21.28 18.27 -36.92
N LYS A 139 -21.53 17.81 -38.15
CA LYS A 139 -21.54 18.68 -39.33
C LYS A 139 -22.52 19.83 -39.14
N GLY A 140 -22.02 21.06 -39.21
CA GLY A 140 -22.84 22.28 -39.13
C GLY A 140 -22.79 23.02 -37.79
N LEU A 141 -21.97 22.61 -36.82
CA LEU A 141 -21.69 23.42 -35.63
C LEU A 141 -20.42 24.28 -35.82
N PRO A 142 -20.30 25.45 -35.17
CA PRO A 142 -19.07 26.26 -35.14
C PRO A 142 -18.04 25.65 -34.17
N PHE A 143 -17.77 24.35 -34.34
CA PHE A 143 -16.75 23.62 -33.61
C PHE A 143 -15.88 22.89 -34.64
N ASP A 144 -14.63 23.34 -34.75
CA ASP A 144 -13.62 22.68 -35.53
C ASP A 144 -12.92 21.62 -34.66
N SER A 145 -13.15 20.35 -34.97
CA SER A 145 -12.51 19.25 -34.24
C SER A 145 -11.00 19.23 -34.46
N ASP A 146 -10.50 19.69 -35.61
CA ASP A 146 -9.07 19.70 -35.91
C ASP A 146 -8.35 20.88 -35.23
N ASN A 147 -9.11 21.92 -34.88
CA ASN A 147 -8.63 23.10 -34.16
C ASN A 147 -9.58 23.48 -32.99
N PRO A 148 -9.65 22.67 -31.93
CA PRO A 148 -10.57 22.90 -30.81
C PRO A 148 -10.20 24.16 -30.00
N GLU A 149 -8.95 24.61 -30.09
CA GLU A 149 -8.44 25.81 -29.42
C GLU A 149 -8.76 27.11 -30.18
N SER A 150 -9.41 27.02 -31.35
CA SER A 150 -9.80 28.23 -32.06
C SER A 150 -10.73 29.10 -31.19
N PRO A 151 -10.62 30.44 -31.23
CA PRO A 151 -11.47 31.32 -30.44
C PRO A 151 -12.98 31.10 -30.68
N VAL A 152 -13.35 30.70 -31.90
CA VAL A 152 -14.74 30.37 -32.26
C VAL A 152 -15.17 29.05 -31.60
N SER A 153 -14.35 27.99 -31.71
CA SER A 153 -14.61 26.68 -31.08
C SER A 153 -14.78 26.81 -29.56
N GLN A 154 -13.85 27.50 -28.89
CA GLN A 154 -13.91 27.68 -27.43
C GLN A 154 -15.09 28.54 -26.99
N THR A 155 -15.42 29.60 -27.75
CA THR A 155 -16.60 30.43 -27.48
C THR A 155 -17.87 29.60 -27.65
N PHE A 156 -17.98 28.84 -28.73
CA PHE A 156 -19.12 27.97 -28.97
C PHE A 156 -19.29 26.94 -27.87
N LEU A 157 -18.23 26.21 -27.49
CA LEU A 157 -18.29 25.22 -26.42
C LEU A 157 -18.65 25.86 -25.07
N SER A 158 -18.14 27.05 -24.79
CA SER A 158 -18.49 27.80 -23.58
C SER A 158 -19.97 28.19 -23.52
N LEU A 159 -20.57 28.47 -24.68
CA LEU A 159 -21.99 28.82 -24.82
C LEU A 159 -22.89 27.59 -25.02
N PHE A 160 -22.32 26.43 -25.35
CA PHE A 160 -23.06 25.25 -25.80
C PHE A 160 -24.12 24.82 -24.79
N GLY A 161 -23.78 24.78 -23.50
CA GLY A 161 -24.73 24.47 -22.45
C GLY A 161 -25.95 25.38 -22.49
N GLY A 162 -25.72 26.70 -22.56
CA GLY A 162 -26.77 27.72 -22.61
C GLY A 162 -27.59 27.66 -23.90
N LEU A 163 -26.95 27.34 -25.03
CA LEU A 163 -27.60 27.17 -26.33
C LEU A 163 -28.53 25.95 -26.35
N VAL A 164 -28.08 24.80 -25.80
CA VAL A 164 -28.92 23.60 -25.67
C VAL A 164 -30.06 23.84 -24.69
N TYR A 165 -29.78 24.49 -23.56
CA TYR A 165 -30.80 24.86 -22.58
C TYR A 165 -31.89 25.76 -23.18
N ALA A 166 -31.54 26.58 -24.16
CA ALA A 166 -32.46 27.47 -24.86
C ALA A 166 -33.23 26.81 -26.02
N ASN A 167 -32.92 25.56 -26.40
CA ASN A 167 -33.48 24.89 -27.58
C ASN A 167 -33.87 23.42 -27.34
N ASN A 168 -35.18 23.16 -27.30
CA ASN A 168 -35.74 21.82 -27.07
C ASN A 168 -35.46 20.83 -28.22
N ASN A 169 -35.32 21.28 -29.46
CA ASN A 169 -35.09 20.38 -30.60
C ASN A 169 -33.68 19.77 -30.56
N VAL A 170 -32.69 20.57 -30.15
CA VAL A 170 -31.31 20.12 -29.96
C VAL A 170 -31.23 19.12 -28.80
N LEU A 171 -31.98 19.38 -27.73
CA LEU A 171 -32.10 18.47 -26.60
C LEU A 171 -32.64 17.09 -27.00
N GLU A 172 -33.67 17.03 -27.85
CA GLU A 172 -34.24 15.75 -28.31
C GLU A 172 -33.27 14.97 -29.21
N GLN A 173 -32.51 15.64 -30.08
CA GLN A 173 -31.44 14.98 -30.85
C GLN A 173 -30.34 14.42 -29.95
N ILE A 174 -29.91 15.19 -28.95
CA ILE A 174 -28.95 14.75 -27.93
C ILE A 174 -29.46 13.52 -27.19
N LYS A 175 -30.75 13.50 -26.81
CA LYS A 175 -31.39 12.36 -26.14
C LYS A 175 -31.36 11.09 -27.01
N GLN A 176 -31.39 11.20 -28.33
CA GLN A 176 -31.30 10.05 -29.24
C GLN A 176 -29.87 9.51 -29.35
N SER A 177 -28.85 10.37 -29.31
CA SER A 177 -27.43 9.98 -29.41
C SER A 177 -26.73 9.74 -28.05
N ARG A 178 -27.50 9.57 -26.95
CA ARG A 178 -26.96 9.44 -25.58
C ARG A 178 -25.89 8.36 -25.41
N GLN A 179 -26.07 7.19 -26.02
CA GLN A 179 -25.16 6.06 -25.86
C GLN A 179 -23.80 6.31 -26.52
N GLU A 180 -23.80 6.86 -27.72
CA GLU A 180 -22.58 7.22 -28.45
C GLU A 180 -21.82 8.32 -27.69
N LEU A 181 -22.53 9.38 -27.28
CA LEU A 181 -21.94 10.51 -26.56
C LEU A 181 -21.36 10.10 -25.19
N ALA A 182 -22.06 9.28 -24.42
CA ALA A 182 -21.57 8.80 -23.12
C ALA A 182 -20.33 7.91 -23.27
N THR A 183 -20.32 7.03 -24.26
CA THR A 183 -19.15 6.17 -24.52
C THR A 183 -17.96 7.01 -24.93
N ALA A 184 -18.18 7.95 -25.84
CA ALA A 184 -17.14 8.83 -26.36
C ALA A 184 -16.57 9.78 -25.28
N TYR A 185 -17.43 10.28 -24.39
CA TYR A 185 -17.03 11.03 -23.18
C TYR A 185 -16.09 10.22 -22.27
N VAL A 186 -16.48 8.99 -21.92
CA VAL A 186 -15.69 8.14 -21.02
C VAL A 186 -14.38 7.68 -21.65
N VAL A 187 -14.40 7.32 -22.94
CA VAL A 187 -13.19 6.98 -23.70
C VAL A 187 -12.18 8.12 -23.62
N ASN A 188 -12.61 9.36 -23.87
CA ASN A 188 -11.71 10.50 -23.86
C ASN A 188 -11.20 10.84 -22.45
N GLN A 189 -12.06 10.78 -21.42
CA GLN A 189 -11.58 10.95 -20.04
C GLN A 189 -10.52 9.92 -19.66
N THR A 190 -10.66 8.70 -20.18
CA THR A 190 -9.68 7.63 -19.95
C THR A 190 -8.42 7.85 -20.79
N GLN A 191 -8.51 8.51 -21.94
CA GLN A 191 -7.41 8.72 -22.90
C GLN A 191 -6.21 9.46 -22.30
N ALA A 192 -6.44 10.45 -21.43
CA ALA A 192 -5.38 11.16 -20.72
C ALA A 192 -4.54 10.25 -19.82
N GLN A 193 -5.14 9.18 -19.28
CA GLN A 193 -4.49 8.23 -18.38
C GLN A 193 -3.89 7.02 -19.11
N VAL A 194 -4.24 6.79 -20.39
CA VAL A 194 -3.76 5.65 -21.18
C VAL A 194 -2.23 5.59 -21.24
N PRO A 195 -1.49 6.67 -21.56
CA PRO A 195 -0.03 6.60 -21.66
C PRO A 195 0.63 6.19 -20.34
N GLU A 196 0.14 6.72 -19.22
CA GLU A 196 0.66 6.37 -17.89
C GLU A 196 0.38 4.91 -17.55
N LEU A 197 -0.84 4.42 -17.78
CA LEU A 197 -1.22 3.03 -17.52
C LEU A 197 -0.45 2.05 -18.41
N LEU A 198 -0.18 2.40 -19.67
CA LEU A 198 0.67 1.59 -20.56
C LEU A 198 2.12 1.58 -20.09
N ALA A 199 2.66 2.71 -19.65
CA ALA A 199 4.01 2.79 -19.11
C ALA A 199 4.14 1.94 -17.83
N GLN A 200 3.15 2.02 -16.93
CA GLN A 200 3.07 1.18 -15.73
C GLN A 200 3.00 -0.31 -16.09
N HIS A 201 2.17 -0.69 -17.07
CA HIS A 201 2.10 -2.07 -17.57
C HIS A 201 3.47 -2.56 -18.07
N GLN A 202 4.14 -1.80 -18.94
CA GLN A 202 5.45 -2.18 -19.48
C GLN A 202 6.54 -2.28 -18.42
N GLN A 203 6.50 -1.40 -17.40
CA GLN A 203 7.43 -1.47 -16.27
C GLN A 203 7.15 -2.69 -15.40
N LEU A 204 5.88 -2.96 -15.11
CA LEU A 204 5.44 -4.07 -14.29
C LEU A 204 5.74 -5.43 -14.96
N SER A 205 5.49 -5.55 -16.27
CA SER A 205 5.83 -6.73 -17.06
C SER A 205 7.33 -7.06 -16.97
N ARG A 206 8.20 -6.04 -17.10
CA ARG A 206 9.66 -6.21 -16.94
C ARG A 206 10.01 -6.67 -15.54
N LYS A 207 9.53 -5.96 -14.51
CA LYS A 207 9.77 -6.31 -13.11
C LYS A 207 9.35 -7.74 -12.78
N LEU A 208 8.18 -8.18 -13.26
CA LEU A 208 7.70 -9.55 -13.03
C LEU A 208 8.55 -10.59 -13.75
N ARG A 209 9.01 -10.28 -14.97
CA ARG A 209 9.90 -11.17 -15.71
C ARG A 209 11.23 -11.32 -15.00
N ASP A 210 11.84 -10.21 -14.58
CA ASP A 210 13.10 -10.19 -13.85
C ASP A 210 12.96 -10.94 -12.51
N ALA A 211 11.88 -10.66 -11.76
CA ALA A 211 11.55 -11.39 -10.53
C ALA A 211 11.44 -12.91 -10.75
N TYR A 212 10.85 -13.33 -11.87
CA TYR A 212 10.74 -14.74 -12.19
C TYR A 212 12.08 -15.35 -12.63
N THR A 213 12.81 -14.73 -13.57
CA THR A 213 14.02 -15.34 -14.12
C THR A 213 15.21 -15.26 -13.18
N GLU A 214 15.41 -14.12 -12.52
CA GLU A 214 16.62 -13.88 -11.73
C GLU A 214 16.50 -14.42 -10.31
N HIS A 215 15.29 -14.43 -9.75
CA HIS A 215 15.06 -14.84 -8.36
C HIS A 215 14.29 -16.18 -8.28
N TYR A 216 13.06 -16.25 -8.82
CA TYR A 216 12.20 -17.44 -8.71
C TYR A 216 12.82 -18.68 -9.41
N GLN A 217 13.26 -18.56 -10.64
CA GLN A 217 13.78 -19.72 -11.37
C GLN A 217 15.13 -20.16 -10.80
N ARG A 218 15.96 -19.20 -10.40
CA ARG A 218 17.27 -19.46 -9.78
C ARG A 218 17.11 -20.20 -8.45
N ALA A 219 16.31 -19.69 -7.53
CA ALA A 219 16.17 -20.31 -6.23
C ALA A 219 15.40 -21.65 -6.30
N TYR A 220 14.51 -21.86 -7.28
CA TYR A 220 13.93 -23.17 -7.56
C TYR A 220 14.98 -24.17 -8.10
N ASN A 221 15.90 -23.72 -8.96
CA ASN A 221 16.99 -24.56 -9.44
C ASN A 221 17.95 -24.95 -8.30
N ASP A 222 18.26 -24.02 -7.39
CA ASP A 222 19.08 -24.29 -6.20
C ASP A 222 18.38 -25.31 -5.28
N TYR A 223 17.06 -25.18 -5.09
CA TYR A 223 16.23 -26.18 -4.38
C TYR A 223 16.30 -27.56 -5.04
N LYS A 224 16.13 -27.62 -6.37
CA LYS A 224 16.21 -28.88 -7.13
C LYS A 224 17.60 -29.51 -7.01
N GLN A 225 18.65 -28.69 -7.08
CA GLN A 225 20.03 -29.15 -6.93
C GLN A 225 20.27 -29.71 -5.53
N ALA A 226 19.78 -29.04 -4.48
CA ALA A 226 19.87 -29.53 -3.11
C ALA A 226 19.18 -30.90 -2.93
N LEU A 227 18.05 -31.13 -3.60
CA LEU A 227 17.40 -32.45 -3.63
C LEU A 227 18.21 -33.50 -4.39
N LEU A 228 18.87 -33.14 -5.48
CA LEU A 228 19.73 -34.06 -6.24
C LEU A 228 20.98 -34.46 -5.43
N ASP A 229 21.54 -33.52 -4.69
CA ASP A 229 22.72 -33.74 -3.84
C ASP A 229 22.39 -34.40 -2.49
N SER A 230 21.12 -34.68 -2.22
CA SER A 230 20.63 -35.20 -0.93
C SER A 230 21.30 -36.48 -0.46
N SER A 231 21.63 -37.40 -1.37
CA SER A 231 22.35 -38.64 -1.06
C SER A 231 23.74 -38.37 -0.48
N ASN A 232 24.47 -37.41 -1.07
CA ASN A 232 25.80 -37.01 -0.61
C ASN A 232 25.73 -36.30 0.75
N VAL A 233 24.70 -35.48 0.97
CA VAL A 233 24.45 -34.82 2.25
C VAL A 233 24.11 -35.85 3.33
N ALA A 234 23.24 -36.82 3.03
CA ALA A 234 22.87 -37.89 3.94
C ALA A 234 24.06 -38.78 4.29
N ALA A 235 24.97 -39.05 3.35
CA ALA A 235 26.21 -39.77 3.62
C ALA A 235 27.13 -38.99 4.58
N ARG A 236 27.25 -37.66 4.39
CA ARG A 236 28.06 -36.79 5.25
C ARG A 236 27.52 -36.72 6.68
N GLU A 237 26.22 -36.52 6.83
CA GLU A 237 25.57 -36.48 8.15
C GLU A 237 25.66 -37.84 8.86
N TRP A 238 25.63 -38.95 8.11
CA TRP A 238 25.91 -40.28 8.68
C TRP A 238 27.34 -40.43 9.18
N GLY A 239 28.30 -39.84 8.48
CA GLY A 239 29.70 -39.82 8.91
C GLY A 239 29.83 -39.23 10.31
N LYS A 240 29.07 -38.16 10.60
CA LYS A 240 29.02 -37.56 11.95
C LYS A 240 28.41 -38.50 12.98
N VAL A 241 27.29 -39.16 12.65
CA VAL A 241 26.67 -40.17 13.52
C VAL A 241 27.65 -41.29 13.82
N THR A 242 28.38 -41.78 12.80
CA THR A 242 29.35 -42.87 12.97
C THR A 242 30.52 -42.43 13.88
N ALA A 243 31.06 -41.23 13.66
CA ALA A 243 32.10 -40.67 14.52
C ALA A 243 31.64 -40.50 15.97
N GLN A 244 30.41 -40.00 16.18
CA GLN A 244 29.81 -39.89 17.51
C GLN A 244 29.66 -41.26 18.20
N LEU A 245 29.28 -42.30 17.45
CA LEU A 245 29.16 -43.65 18.00
C LEU A 245 30.53 -44.23 18.40
N ASP A 246 31.58 -43.90 17.66
CA ASP A 246 32.95 -44.29 17.99
C ASP A 246 33.46 -43.58 19.25
N GLU A 247 33.25 -42.26 19.35
CA GLU A 247 33.56 -41.48 20.54
C GLU A 247 32.77 -41.98 21.76
N GLY A 248 31.45 -42.20 21.60
CA GLY A 248 30.60 -42.73 22.67
C GLY A 248 31.02 -44.12 23.18
N TRP A 249 31.59 -44.96 22.31
CA TRP A 249 32.15 -46.25 22.71
C TRP A 249 33.44 -46.07 23.52
N GLN A 250 34.34 -45.17 23.10
CA GLN A 250 35.56 -44.85 23.86
C GLN A 250 35.24 -44.23 25.22
N ASP A 251 34.23 -43.36 25.27
CA ASP A 251 33.72 -42.79 26.50
C ASP A 251 33.18 -43.86 27.45
N TYR A 252 32.39 -44.80 26.93
CA TYR A 252 31.91 -45.93 27.73
C TYR A 252 33.05 -46.81 28.25
N GLN A 253 34.09 -47.08 27.44
CA GLN A 253 35.29 -47.78 27.90
C GLN A 253 35.99 -47.03 29.04
N THR A 254 36.12 -45.71 28.91
CA THR A 254 36.69 -44.85 29.95
C THR A 254 35.83 -44.84 31.23
N MET A 255 34.51 -44.91 31.11
CA MET A 255 33.60 -45.03 32.26
C MET A 255 33.81 -46.37 32.99
N LEU A 256 34.03 -47.47 32.24
CA LEU A 256 34.35 -48.76 32.83
C LEU A 256 35.68 -48.69 33.60
N GLU A 257 36.73 -48.11 33.01
CA GLU A 257 38.03 -47.93 33.68
C GLU A 257 37.87 -47.15 35.00
N LYS A 258 37.12 -46.06 35.00
CA LYS A 258 36.83 -45.28 36.22
C LYS A 258 36.07 -46.08 37.27
N ALA A 259 35.11 -46.91 36.86
CA ALA A 259 34.39 -47.78 37.77
C ALA A 259 35.30 -48.85 38.38
N ASP A 260 36.20 -49.42 37.58
CA ASP A 260 37.22 -50.38 38.02
C ASP A 260 38.18 -49.76 39.04
N GLU A 261 38.69 -48.56 38.75
CA GLU A 261 39.56 -47.80 39.64
C GLU A 261 38.86 -47.46 40.96
N LEU A 262 37.62 -46.97 40.90
CA LEU A 262 36.84 -46.65 42.10
C LEU A 262 36.61 -47.89 42.97
N ALA A 263 36.20 -49.01 42.36
CA ALA A 263 36.03 -50.26 43.07
C ALA A 263 37.35 -50.76 43.68
N GLY A 264 38.47 -50.58 42.96
CA GLY A 264 39.82 -50.90 43.46
C GLY A 264 40.20 -50.06 44.67
N GLN A 265 40.05 -48.75 44.61
CA GLN A 265 40.34 -47.84 45.72
C GLN A 265 39.50 -48.16 46.95
N GLN A 266 38.20 -48.43 46.76
CA GLN A 266 37.31 -48.81 47.86
C GLN A 266 37.66 -50.19 48.45
N ALA A 267 38.06 -51.15 47.61
CA ALA A 267 38.51 -52.45 48.05
C ALA A 267 39.81 -52.38 48.87
N GLU A 268 40.76 -51.52 48.48
CA GLU A 268 41.98 -51.27 49.27
C GLU A 268 41.66 -50.62 50.62
N GLN A 269 40.72 -49.68 50.67
CA GLN A 269 40.34 -48.98 51.90
C GLN A 269 39.54 -49.85 52.87
N ALA A 270 38.59 -50.65 52.36
CA ALA A 270 37.66 -51.41 53.18
C ALA A 270 38.02 -52.90 53.32
N GLY A 271 38.71 -53.50 52.35
CA GLY A 271 39.03 -54.92 52.31
C GLY A 271 39.72 -55.45 53.56
N PRO A 272 40.83 -54.84 54.04
CA PRO A 272 41.50 -55.27 55.27
C PRO A 272 40.59 -55.21 56.50
N ARG A 273 39.71 -54.20 56.58
CA ARG A 273 38.76 -54.03 57.69
C ARG A 273 37.64 -55.07 57.63
N ILE A 274 37.16 -55.40 56.42
CA ILE A 274 36.19 -56.46 56.21
C ILE A 274 36.80 -57.81 56.60
N TYR A 275 38.04 -58.09 56.19
CA TYR A 275 38.77 -59.29 56.58
C TYR A 275 38.93 -59.40 58.11
N GLU A 276 39.42 -58.34 58.77
CA GLU A 276 39.55 -58.30 60.22
C GLU A 276 38.22 -58.54 60.94
N PHE A 277 37.12 -58.00 60.40
CA PHE A 277 35.79 -58.28 60.91
C PHE A 277 35.39 -59.75 60.75
N LEU A 278 35.60 -60.33 59.56
CA LEU A 278 35.25 -61.72 59.27
C LEU A 278 36.07 -62.71 60.14
N ASP A 279 37.38 -62.47 60.28
CA ASP A 279 38.28 -63.20 61.20
C ASP A 279 37.77 -63.13 62.65
N TYR A 280 37.44 -61.93 63.12
CA TYR A 280 36.93 -61.74 64.46
C TYR A 280 35.56 -62.41 64.68
N TYR A 281 34.66 -62.33 63.69
CA TYR A 281 33.29 -62.83 63.76
C TYR A 281 33.20 -64.36 63.72
N HIS A 282 33.98 -64.99 62.83
CA HIS A 282 33.95 -66.43 62.61
C HIS A 282 34.88 -67.19 63.56
N ASP A 283 36.11 -66.71 63.80
CA ASP A 283 37.10 -67.44 64.60
C ASP A 283 37.13 -66.98 66.06
N ARG A 284 37.15 -65.66 66.33
CA ARG A 284 37.40 -65.15 67.70
C ARG A 284 36.17 -65.01 68.58
N CYS A 285 34.97 -64.98 67.99
CA CYS A 285 33.71 -65.01 68.73
C CYS A 285 33.16 -66.43 68.97
N VAL A 286 33.92 -67.47 68.64
CA VAL A 286 33.55 -68.89 68.84
C VAL A 286 34.55 -69.54 69.82
N ASN A 287 34.05 -70.04 70.96
CA ASN A 287 34.86 -70.73 71.96
C ASN A 287 34.35 -72.16 72.12
N ASP A 288 35.21 -73.18 71.99
CA ASP A 288 34.88 -74.61 72.08
C ASP A 288 33.66 -75.01 71.22
N GLY A 289 33.58 -74.46 70.00
CA GLY A 289 32.48 -74.70 69.06
C GLY A 289 31.15 -74.01 69.43
N LYS A 290 31.10 -73.21 70.50
CA LYS A 290 29.91 -72.45 70.93
C LYS A 290 30.04 -70.97 70.59
N VAL A 291 29.00 -70.42 69.98
CA VAL A 291 28.93 -69.01 69.55
C VAL A 291 28.68 -68.07 70.72
N ASN A 292 29.49 -67.02 70.87
CA ASN A 292 29.22 -65.92 71.79
C ASN A 292 28.33 -64.85 71.14
N ALA A 293 27.03 -64.87 71.45
CA ALA A 293 26.04 -63.98 70.85
C ALA A 293 26.35 -62.49 71.07
N ARG A 294 26.77 -62.08 72.27
CA ARG A 294 27.11 -60.67 72.58
C ARG A 294 28.37 -60.20 71.85
N CYS A 295 29.32 -61.12 71.58
CA CYS A 295 30.53 -60.83 70.81
C CYS A 295 30.17 -60.52 69.35
N ARG A 296 29.34 -61.38 68.73
CA ARG A 296 28.89 -61.21 67.34
C ARG A 296 28.04 -59.95 67.14
N GLU A 297 27.12 -59.65 68.05
CA GLU A 297 26.28 -58.45 67.99
C GLU A 297 27.12 -57.15 68.00
N ARG A 298 28.17 -57.08 68.83
CA ARG A 298 29.10 -55.94 68.85
C ARG A 298 29.93 -55.83 67.58
N ALA A 299 30.40 -56.96 67.06
CA ALA A 299 31.15 -57.02 65.81
C ALA A 299 30.30 -56.54 64.63
N GLU A 300 29.05 -57.03 64.52
CA GLU A 300 28.08 -56.60 63.50
C GLU A 300 27.75 -55.11 63.60
N SER A 301 27.57 -54.57 64.82
CA SER A 301 27.31 -53.14 65.00
C SER A 301 28.47 -52.27 64.50
N ARG A 302 29.72 -52.70 64.73
CA ARG A 302 30.92 -52.01 64.24
C ARG A 302 31.05 -52.13 62.73
N TYR A 303 30.89 -53.33 62.18
CA TYR A 303 30.90 -53.59 60.74
C TYR A 303 29.84 -52.77 60.02
N LYS A 304 28.59 -52.75 60.52
CA LYS A 304 27.51 -51.96 59.93
C LYS A 304 27.88 -50.49 59.78
N LYS A 305 28.48 -49.87 60.81
CA LYS A 305 28.92 -48.46 60.74
C LYS A 305 30.04 -48.26 59.71
N GLN A 306 30.98 -49.21 59.61
CA GLN A 306 32.10 -49.12 58.67
C GLN A 306 31.62 -49.32 57.22
N ILE A 307 30.82 -50.35 56.95
CA ILE A 307 30.42 -50.70 55.59
C ILE A 307 29.47 -49.67 54.97
N THR A 308 28.63 -49.02 55.78
CA THR A 308 27.76 -47.93 55.31
C THR A 308 28.53 -46.70 54.84
N GLN A 309 29.80 -46.53 55.24
CA GLN A 309 30.64 -45.41 54.78
C GLN A 309 31.02 -45.53 53.30
N LEU A 310 30.87 -46.71 52.69
CA LEU A 310 31.10 -46.92 51.26
C LEU A 310 30.02 -46.28 50.37
N GLY A 311 28.89 -45.83 50.95
CA GLY A 311 27.84 -45.13 50.20
C GLY A 311 26.81 -46.03 49.51
N TYR A 312 26.90 -47.35 49.67
CA TYR A 312 25.97 -48.33 49.07
C TYR A 312 24.92 -48.88 50.06
N GLY A 313 24.80 -48.28 51.24
CA GLY A 313 23.95 -48.78 52.32
C GLY A 313 24.58 -49.94 53.09
N TYR A 314 23.75 -50.74 53.77
CA TYR A 314 24.23 -51.90 54.51
C TYR A 314 24.43 -53.10 53.57
N ILE A 315 25.67 -53.59 53.50
CA ILE A 315 26.01 -54.80 52.75
C ILE A 315 26.12 -55.96 53.76
N PRO A 316 25.30 -57.02 53.66
CA PRO A 316 25.43 -58.19 54.52
C PRO A 316 26.84 -58.79 54.43
N HIS A 317 27.38 -59.25 55.55
CA HIS A 317 28.76 -59.72 55.59
C HIS A 317 28.99 -61.01 54.77
N GLU A 318 27.91 -61.77 54.57
CA GLU A 318 27.84 -62.97 53.75
C GLU A 318 28.18 -62.68 52.27
N HIS A 319 27.95 -61.45 51.79
CA HIS A 319 28.29 -61.02 50.43
C HIS A 319 29.80 -61.14 50.14
N TRP A 320 30.62 -61.00 51.17
CA TRP A 320 32.08 -61.05 51.05
C TRP A 320 32.66 -62.45 51.18
N LEU A 321 31.84 -63.43 51.58
CA LEU A 321 32.29 -64.80 51.78
C LEU A 321 32.49 -65.52 50.44
N ILE A 322 33.44 -66.44 50.43
CA ILE A 322 33.70 -67.38 49.34
C ILE A 322 32.92 -68.67 49.67
N GLU A 323 32.04 -69.10 48.78
CA GLU A 323 31.34 -70.38 48.91
C GLU A 323 32.18 -71.50 48.28
N GLU A 324 32.54 -72.53 49.06
CA GLU A 324 33.10 -73.78 48.53
C GLU A 324 32.06 -74.90 48.56
N ASP A 325 31.83 -75.54 47.41
CA ASP A 325 31.09 -76.80 47.32
C ASP A 325 31.98 -77.94 47.81
N VAL A 326 31.54 -78.66 48.85
CA VAL A 326 32.27 -79.82 49.38
C VAL A 326 32.05 -81.04 48.47
N SER A 327 32.68 -81.03 47.29
CA SER A 327 33.08 -82.24 46.55
C SER A 327 33.94 -81.86 45.33
N THR A 328 35.12 -82.47 45.27
CA THR A 328 36.11 -82.51 44.16
C THR A 328 36.82 -81.20 43.78
N GLY A 329 38.10 -81.12 44.20
CA GLY A 329 39.15 -80.42 43.47
C GLY A 329 39.61 -79.07 44.06
N GLU A 330 40.59 -79.12 44.96
CA GLU A 330 41.47 -77.99 45.25
C GLU A 330 42.04 -77.44 43.92
N ASN A 331 41.55 -76.27 43.43
CA ASN A 331 42.26 -75.29 42.58
C ASN A 331 41.35 -74.25 41.88
N VAL A 332 40.03 -74.27 42.03
CA VAL A 332 39.15 -73.30 41.34
C VAL A 332 39.43 -71.85 41.79
N PHE A 333 39.64 -71.61 43.09
CA PHE A 333 39.84 -70.26 43.62
C PHE A 333 41.17 -69.61 43.19
N ASN A 334 42.27 -70.37 43.13
CA ASN A 334 43.56 -69.88 42.63
C ASN A 334 43.53 -69.58 41.13
N SER A 335 42.71 -70.30 40.35
CA SER A 335 42.53 -70.02 38.93
C SER A 335 41.69 -68.76 38.65
N LEU A 336 40.78 -68.40 39.55
CA LEU A 336 39.95 -67.19 39.48
C LEU A 336 40.76 -65.92 39.79
N ILE A 337 41.70 -65.97 40.73
CA ILE A 337 42.58 -64.83 41.04
C ILE A 337 43.61 -64.62 39.91
N ALA A 338 44.06 -65.69 39.24
CA ALA A 338 45.02 -65.59 38.14
C ALA A 338 44.39 -65.19 36.78
N GLY A 339 43.13 -65.56 36.52
CA GLY A 339 42.46 -65.27 35.24
C GLY A 339 41.84 -63.86 35.12
N VAL A 340 41.73 -63.12 36.23
CA VAL A 340 41.05 -61.81 36.28
C VAL A 340 41.98 -60.63 35.95
N LEU A 341 43.30 -60.84 35.89
CA LEU A 341 44.27 -59.76 35.76
C LEU A 341 44.49 -59.22 34.33
N THR A 342 43.81 -59.73 33.29
CA THR A 342 44.15 -59.35 31.90
C THR A 342 42.99 -58.98 30.98
N GLY A 343 41.76 -58.78 31.45
CA GLY A 343 40.71 -58.35 30.51
C GLY A 343 39.34 -58.05 31.09
N GLY A 344 39.09 -56.76 31.34
CA GLY A 344 37.78 -56.10 31.25
C GLY A 344 36.66 -56.59 32.20
N ILE A 345 36.00 -55.63 32.84
CA ILE A 345 34.90 -55.80 33.80
C ILE A 345 33.74 -56.69 33.29
N SER A 346 33.60 -56.94 31.98
CA SER A 346 32.50 -57.69 31.37
C SER A 346 32.67 -59.22 31.33
N LEU A 347 33.89 -59.77 31.37
CA LEU A 347 34.08 -61.23 31.27
C LEU A 347 33.96 -61.97 32.62
N ALA A 348 34.34 -61.31 33.72
CA ALA A 348 34.39 -61.95 35.03
C ALA A 348 33.00 -62.28 35.62
N ALA A 349 31.97 -61.49 35.30
CA ALA A 349 30.63 -61.69 35.86
C ALA A 349 29.83 -62.82 35.18
N GLN A 350 29.98 -63.01 33.86
CA GLN A 350 29.21 -64.01 33.13
C GLN A 350 29.80 -65.42 33.22
N ALA A 351 31.13 -65.54 33.39
CA ALA A 351 31.80 -66.84 33.58
C ALA A 351 31.33 -67.60 34.83
N LEU A 352 30.78 -66.90 35.83
CA LEU A 352 30.22 -67.51 37.04
C LEU A 352 28.83 -68.15 36.81
N SER A 353 28.06 -67.67 35.82
CA SER A 353 26.68 -68.13 35.61
C SER A 353 26.56 -69.38 34.73
N ALA A 354 27.59 -69.71 33.94
CA ALA A 354 27.57 -70.85 33.01
C ALA A 354 27.99 -72.19 33.66
N ALA A 355 28.46 -72.20 34.91
CA ALA A 355 29.08 -73.36 35.53
C ALA A 355 28.16 -74.17 36.49
N THR A 356 26.91 -73.79 36.69
CA THR A 356 26.00 -74.46 37.65
C THR A 356 24.66 -74.85 37.02
N GLY A 357 24.71 -75.48 35.85
CA GLY A 357 23.59 -76.26 35.30
C GLY A 357 23.74 -77.73 35.67
N GLY A 358 23.34 -78.12 36.88
CA GLY A 358 23.43 -79.51 37.32
C GLY A 358 22.66 -79.75 38.61
N ASP A 359 21.55 -80.47 38.49
CA ASP A 359 20.69 -80.97 39.57
C ASP A 359 21.52 -81.80 40.58
N GLY A 360 21.54 -81.38 41.84
CA GLY A 360 22.38 -81.99 42.87
C GLY A 360 22.07 -81.44 44.26
N GLY A 361 21.40 -82.27 45.06
CA GLY A 361 20.86 -81.94 46.38
C GLY A 361 21.83 -81.30 47.37
N PHE A 362 21.22 -80.65 48.36
CA PHE A 362 21.79 -79.95 49.53
C PHE A 362 23.22 -80.39 49.86
N LYS A 363 24.21 -79.59 49.43
CA LYS A 363 25.60 -79.68 49.85
C LYS A 363 25.86 -78.63 50.93
N ASP A 364 26.41 -79.06 52.06
CA ASP A 364 26.86 -78.18 53.14
C ASP A 364 27.97 -77.27 52.61
N LYS A 365 27.69 -75.96 52.51
CA LYS A 365 28.63 -74.94 52.06
C LYS A 365 29.67 -74.68 53.15
N ARG A 366 30.97 -74.70 52.79
CA ARG A 366 32.02 -74.14 53.66
C ARG A 366 32.32 -72.71 53.20
N TYR A 367 32.21 -71.76 54.14
CA TYR A 367 32.52 -70.36 53.88
C TYR A 367 33.98 -70.08 54.20
N LYS A 368 34.71 -69.46 53.26
CA LYS A 368 36.07 -68.94 53.48
C LYS A 368 36.10 -67.43 53.28
N TYR A 369 37.04 -66.77 53.95
CA TYR A 369 37.35 -65.35 53.76
C TYR A 369 38.85 -65.16 53.58
N THR A 370 39.24 -64.09 52.88
CA THR A 370 40.64 -63.79 52.52
C THR A 370 40.95 -62.32 52.74
N ASN A 371 42.23 -61.98 52.91
CA ASN A 371 42.70 -60.59 52.97
C ASN A 371 43.07 -60.04 51.57
N ASP A 372 42.79 -60.78 50.50
CA ASP A 372 43.04 -60.34 49.12
C ASP A 372 42.04 -59.27 48.68
N THR A 373 42.54 -58.07 48.39
CA THR A 373 41.75 -56.91 47.93
C THR A 373 41.10 -57.14 46.57
N ALA A 374 41.64 -58.02 45.74
CA ALA A 374 41.06 -58.35 44.43
C ALA A 374 39.67 -58.98 44.54
N LEU A 375 39.44 -59.82 45.56
CA LEU A 375 38.12 -60.40 45.83
C LEU A 375 37.10 -59.31 46.20
N TYR A 376 37.48 -58.39 47.09
CA TYR A 376 36.60 -57.32 47.53
C TYR A 376 36.23 -56.36 46.38
N LYS A 377 37.19 -56.07 45.49
CA LYS A 377 36.95 -55.30 44.26
C LYS A 377 35.93 -55.99 43.36
N LEU A 378 36.10 -57.28 43.10
CA LEU A 378 35.14 -58.08 42.30
C LEU A 378 33.75 -58.05 42.93
N ARG A 379 33.65 -58.24 44.25
CA ARG A 379 32.38 -58.22 44.99
C ARG A 379 31.72 -56.85 45.02
N LEU A 380 32.49 -55.76 45.00
CA LEU A 380 31.97 -54.39 44.84
C LEU A 380 31.36 -54.18 43.46
N LEU A 381 32.04 -54.58 42.38
CA LEU A 381 31.52 -54.48 41.01
C LEU A 381 30.25 -55.34 40.78
N GLN A 382 30.11 -56.44 41.53
CA GLN A 382 28.92 -57.30 41.53
C GLN A 382 27.77 -56.78 42.40
N LEU A 383 28.00 -55.76 43.23
CA LEU A 383 26.99 -55.25 44.15
C LEU A 383 25.84 -54.57 43.37
N PRO A 384 24.57 -54.95 43.56
CA PRO A 384 23.44 -54.31 42.85
C PRO A 384 23.38 -52.80 43.05
N ALA A 385 23.70 -52.31 44.24
CA ALA A 385 23.74 -50.88 44.54
C ALA A 385 24.88 -50.16 43.79
N PHE A 386 26.02 -50.82 43.54
CA PHE A 386 27.11 -50.25 42.74
C PHE A 386 26.71 -50.18 41.26
N GLN A 387 26.13 -51.27 40.73
CA GLN A 387 25.64 -51.33 39.36
C GLN A 387 24.53 -50.30 39.11
N GLN A 388 23.58 -50.17 40.03
CA GLN A 388 22.52 -49.17 39.93
C GLN A 388 23.09 -47.75 39.97
N LYS A 389 24.03 -47.47 40.88
CA LYS A 389 24.70 -46.17 40.93
C LYS A 389 25.42 -45.84 39.62
N PHE A 390 26.08 -46.81 38.99
CA PHE A 390 26.73 -46.61 37.70
C PHE A 390 25.71 -46.31 36.58
N ILE A 391 24.56 -47.00 36.56
CA ILE A 391 23.46 -46.70 35.65
C ILE A 391 22.92 -45.29 35.89
N ASP A 392 22.76 -44.88 37.14
CA ASP A 392 22.26 -43.55 37.49
C ASP A 392 23.26 -42.44 37.09
N ASP A 393 24.56 -42.69 37.27
CA ASP A 393 25.62 -41.72 36.97
C ASP A 393 25.89 -41.59 35.45
N TYR A 394 25.81 -42.69 34.68
CA TYR A 394 26.25 -42.73 33.27
C TYR A 394 25.18 -43.14 32.25
N GLY A 395 24.05 -43.69 32.70
CA GLY A 395 22.94 -44.16 31.86
C GLY A 395 23.14 -45.55 31.25
N TYR A 396 24.29 -46.18 31.44
CA TYR A 396 24.64 -47.50 30.90
C TYR A 396 24.86 -48.52 32.01
N PRO A 397 24.55 -49.82 31.80
CA PRO A 397 24.90 -50.86 32.73
C PRO A 397 26.40 -51.18 32.66
N LEU A 398 26.95 -51.66 33.78
CA LEU A 398 28.28 -52.27 33.78
C LEU A 398 28.22 -53.58 32.98
N GLY A 399 29.13 -53.72 32.01
CA GLY A 399 29.38 -55.02 31.39
C GLY A 399 28.68 -55.31 30.06
N LEU A 400 28.32 -54.28 29.27
CA LEU A 400 27.97 -54.49 27.86
C LEU A 400 29.09 -55.30 27.15
N ALA A 401 28.74 -56.48 26.64
CA ALA A 401 29.71 -57.51 26.22
C ALA A 401 30.47 -57.17 24.93
N SER A 402 29.99 -56.20 24.14
CA SER A 402 30.59 -55.82 22.87
C SER A 402 30.16 -54.41 22.46
N ARG A 403 30.87 -53.84 21.48
CA ARG A 403 30.45 -52.60 20.82
C ARG A 403 29.02 -52.70 20.26
N GLN A 404 28.65 -53.87 19.73
CA GLN A 404 27.28 -54.09 19.23
C GLN A 404 26.24 -53.98 20.34
N ALA A 405 26.49 -54.57 21.52
CA ALA A 405 25.59 -54.46 22.66
C ALA A 405 25.42 -53.00 23.15
N PHE A 406 26.46 -52.17 23.00
CA PHE A 406 26.38 -50.73 23.25
C PHE A 406 25.53 -50.00 22.21
N LEU A 407 25.71 -50.29 20.92
CA LEU A 407 24.90 -49.68 19.87
C LEU A 407 23.41 -50.01 20.00
N ASP A 408 23.10 -51.24 20.39
CA ASP A 408 21.72 -51.73 20.57
C ASP A 408 21.07 -51.24 21.87
N TYR A 409 21.84 -50.65 22.78
CA TYR A 409 21.31 -50.18 24.05
C TYR A 409 20.43 -48.92 23.86
N PRO A 410 19.21 -48.84 24.44
CA PRO A 410 18.26 -47.76 24.18
C PRO A 410 18.79 -46.35 24.43
N GLU A 411 19.71 -46.19 25.38
CA GLU A 411 20.31 -44.89 25.72
C GLU A 411 21.18 -44.34 24.59
N THR A 412 21.89 -45.20 23.86
CA THR A 412 22.71 -44.82 22.70
C THR A 412 21.84 -44.21 21.61
N GLY A 413 20.75 -44.87 21.25
CA GLY A 413 19.78 -44.36 20.26
C GLY A 413 19.11 -43.06 20.71
N LYS A 414 18.82 -42.89 22.01
CA LYS A 414 18.27 -41.63 22.55
C LYS A 414 19.24 -40.47 22.40
N ARG A 415 20.53 -40.66 22.72
CA ARG A 415 21.57 -39.62 22.61
C ARG A 415 21.78 -39.19 21.16
N VAL A 416 21.93 -40.15 20.26
CA VAL A 416 22.07 -39.86 18.81
C VAL A 416 20.85 -39.09 18.28
N ARG A 417 19.62 -39.49 18.64
CA ARG A 417 18.42 -38.73 18.23
C ARG A 417 18.36 -37.33 18.82
N ALA A 418 18.84 -37.12 20.04
CA ALA A 418 18.85 -35.80 20.67
C ALA A 418 19.80 -34.85 19.91
N GLU A 419 20.97 -35.34 19.50
CA GLU A 419 21.93 -34.56 18.72
C GLU A 419 21.44 -34.29 17.30
N LEU A 420 20.88 -35.30 16.62
CA LEU A 420 20.29 -35.12 15.29
C LEU A 420 19.17 -34.08 15.29
N ARG A 421 18.38 -33.99 16.38
CA ARG A 421 17.39 -32.92 16.54
C ARG A 421 18.01 -31.53 16.65
N GLN A 422 19.18 -31.38 17.28
CA GLN A 422 19.89 -30.09 17.31
C GLN A 422 20.35 -29.68 15.91
N ALA A 423 20.60 -30.64 15.03
CA ALA A 423 20.88 -30.42 13.61
C ALA A 423 19.61 -30.32 12.73
N ASP A 424 18.40 -30.18 13.30
CA ASP A 424 17.08 -30.22 12.65
C ASP A 424 16.79 -31.50 11.82
N ILE A 425 17.48 -32.60 12.10
CA ILE A 425 17.17 -33.93 11.56
C ILE A 425 16.24 -34.63 12.55
N ARG A 426 14.94 -34.67 12.22
CA ARG A 426 13.89 -35.16 13.13
C ARG A 426 13.58 -36.62 12.85
N LEU A 427 13.85 -37.47 13.84
CA LEU A 427 13.59 -38.92 13.78
C LEU A 427 12.50 -39.33 14.77
N SER A 428 11.80 -40.42 14.45
CA SER A 428 10.76 -41.00 15.31
C SER A 428 11.34 -41.47 16.65
N ALA A 429 10.51 -41.53 17.68
CA ALA A 429 10.95 -41.98 19.00
C ALA A 429 11.45 -43.43 19.02
N ASN A 430 10.96 -44.26 18.09
CA ASN A 430 11.29 -45.68 17.96
C ASN A 430 12.39 -45.95 16.92
N TRP A 431 12.98 -44.90 16.33
CA TRP A 431 14.07 -45.05 15.37
C TRP A 431 15.30 -45.71 16.01
N SER A 432 15.95 -46.59 15.24
CA SER A 432 17.15 -47.33 15.63
C SER A 432 18.29 -47.10 14.63
N LEU A 433 19.53 -47.35 15.05
CA LEU A 433 20.73 -47.18 14.23
C LEU A 433 20.76 -48.07 12.97
N HIS A 434 19.96 -49.13 12.94
CA HIS A 434 19.84 -50.03 11.79
C HIS A 434 18.89 -49.48 10.72
N ASP A 435 18.05 -48.51 11.07
CA ASP A 435 17.09 -47.90 10.16
C ASP A 435 17.69 -46.72 9.42
N ARG A 436 18.59 -47.05 8.49
CA ARG A 436 19.25 -46.10 7.61
C ARG A 436 18.26 -45.36 6.70
N ALA A 437 17.23 -46.06 6.23
CA ALA A 437 16.26 -45.49 5.30
C ALA A 437 15.47 -44.34 5.93
N SER A 438 15.00 -44.50 7.17
CA SER A 438 14.31 -43.41 7.89
C SER A 438 15.24 -42.23 8.20
N PHE A 439 16.54 -42.48 8.39
CA PHE A 439 17.53 -41.41 8.53
C PHE A 439 17.68 -40.62 7.23
N ASP A 440 17.86 -41.32 6.10
CA ASP A 440 18.00 -40.68 4.79
C ASP A 440 16.74 -39.87 4.43
N GLN A 441 15.55 -40.38 4.76
CA GLN A 441 14.30 -39.64 4.61
C GLN A 441 14.25 -38.39 5.49
N ALA A 442 14.65 -38.48 6.76
CA ALA A 442 14.66 -37.31 7.66
C ALA A 442 15.64 -36.22 7.18
N VAL A 443 16.78 -36.61 6.61
CA VAL A 443 17.73 -35.69 5.97
C VAL A 443 17.12 -35.06 4.71
N LEU A 444 16.45 -35.85 3.87
CA LEU A 444 15.73 -35.35 2.69
C LEU A 444 14.67 -34.32 3.07
N GLU A 445 13.87 -34.60 4.11
CA GLU A 445 12.84 -33.68 4.60
C GLU A 445 13.45 -32.39 5.14
N LYS A 446 14.60 -32.47 5.83
CA LYS A 446 15.35 -31.29 6.26
C LYS A 446 15.84 -30.47 5.07
N ILE A 447 16.48 -31.09 4.08
CA ILE A 447 16.96 -30.42 2.86
C ILE A 447 15.80 -29.73 2.14
N ALA A 448 14.67 -30.41 2.00
CA ALA A 448 13.48 -29.84 1.39
C ALA A 448 12.96 -28.62 2.17
N ARG A 449 12.91 -28.68 3.51
CA ARG A 449 12.50 -27.55 4.35
C ARG A 449 13.47 -26.38 4.25
N ASP A 450 14.77 -26.61 4.44
CA ASP A 450 15.80 -25.57 4.40
C ASP A 450 15.83 -24.88 3.03
N ALA A 451 15.71 -25.65 1.96
CA ALA A 451 15.67 -25.12 0.61
C ALA A 451 14.36 -24.39 0.31
N MET A 452 13.20 -24.84 0.82
CA MET A 452 11.92 -24.11 0.74
C MET A 452 11.92 -22.83 1.57
N GLN A 453 12.68 -22.79 2.66
CA GLN A 453 12.85 -21.60 3.49
C GLN A 453 13.80 -20.61 2.81
N ALA A 454 14.97 -21.04 2.35
CA ALA A 454 15.90 -20.21 1.59
C ALA A 454 15.26 -19.64 0.31
N TRP A 455 14.42 -20.44 -0.33
CA TRP A 455 13.52 -20.03 -1.41
C TRP A 455 12.61 -18.85 -1.02
N SER A 456 11.92 -18.97 0.13
CA SER A 456 11.01 -17.93 0.64
C SER A 456 11.76 -16.67 1.10
N ASP A 457 12.95 -16.83 1.65
CA ASP A 457 13.76 -15.75 2.23
C ASP A 457 14.50 -14.94 1.14
N GLY A 458 14.78 -15.55 -0.02
CA GLY A 458 15.46 -14.89 -1.15
C GLY A 458 14.62 -13.90 -1.96
N LEU A 459 13.34 -13.69 -1.61
CA LEU A 459 12.44 -12.74 -2.26
C LEU A 459 12.21 -11.53 -1.33
N ASP A 460 12.97 -10.47 -1.62
CA ASP A 460 13.34 -9.35 -0.73
C ASP A 460 12.23 -8.42 -0.20
N GLU A 461 10.95 -8.72 -0.35
CA GLU A 461 9.89 -8.00 0.38
C GLU A 461 8.55 -8.71 0.24
N LYS A 462 8.21 -9.59 1.19
CA LYS A 462 6.87 -10.20 1.34
C LYS A 462 6.24 -10.65 0.01
N ALA A 463 7.03 -11.29 -0.85
CA ALA A 463 6.47 -12.11 -1.92
C ALA A 463 5.98 -13.39 -1.25
N VAL A 464 4.73 -13.27 -0.84
CA VAL A 464 3.80 -14.26 -0.34
C VAL A 464 4.14 -15.69 -0.72
N ALA A 465 3.93 -16.64 0.19
CA ALA A 465 4.21 -18.07 0.04
C ALA A 465 3.83 -18.61 -1.35
N LEU A 466 4.77 -18.56 -2.30
CA LEU A 466 4.61 -19.12 -3.63
C LEU A 466 5.06 -20.57 -3.58
N PRO A 467 4.24 -21.52 -4.06
CA PRO A 467 4.69 -22.90 -4.18
C PRO A 467 5.90 -23.00 -5.13
N PRO A 468 6.81 -23.94 -4.91
CA PRO A 468 7.95 -24.15 -5.80
C PRO A 468 7.52 -24.76 -7.14
N GLY A 469 8.30 -24.52 -8.19
CA GLY A 469 8.13 -25.17 -9.49
C GLY A 469 7.01 -24.61 -10.38
N LEU A 470 6.47 -23.43 -10.07
CA LEU A 470 5.57 -22.70 -10.97
C LEU A 470 6.31 -22.38 -12.26
N ASN A 471 5.72 -22.76 -13.38
CA ASN A 471 6.16 -22.23 -14.67
C ASN A 471 5.73 -20.76 -14.81
N TRP A 472 6.24 -20.06 -15.84
CA TRP A 472 5.95 -18.64 -16.06
C TRP A 472 4.45 -18.32 -16.03
N GLN A 473 3.64 -19.13 -16.72
CA GLN A 473 2.19 -18.95 -16.76
C GLN A 473 1.54 -19.08 -15.38
N GLN A 474 1.93 -20.10 -14.63
CA GLN A 474 1.41 -20.32 -13.28
C GLN A 474 1.88 -19.25 -12.29
N PHE A 475 3.11 -18.75 -12.46
CA PHE A 475 3.68 -17.69 -11.63
C PHE A 475 2.87 -16.40 -11.75
N HIS A 476 2.68 -15.88 -12.96
CA HIS A 476 2.00 -14.60 -13.12
C HIS A 476 0.48 -14.67 -12.90
N GLN A 477 -0.13 -15.86 -12.96
CA GLN A 477 -1.54 -16.09 -12.63
C GLN A 477 -1.78 -16.36 -11.14
N HIS A 478 -0.72 -16.51 -10.34
CA HIS A 478 -0.86 -16.80 -8.92
C HIS A 478 -1.56 -15.64 -8.18
N PRO A 479 -2.54 -15.89 -7.29
CA PRO A 479 -3.32 -14.85 -6.60
C PRO A 479 -2.46 -13.80 -5.90
N GLU A 480 -1.31 -14.22 -5.39
CA GLU A 480 -0.38 -13.36 -4.67
C GLU A 480 0.46 -12.46 -5.57
N VAL A 481 0.80 -12.94 -6.77
CA VAL A 481 1.42 -12.10 -7.80
C VAL A 481 0.40 -11.08 -8.27
N LEU A 482 -0.87 -11.48 -8.46
CA LEU A 482 -1.96 -10.55 -8.76
C LEU A 482 -2.18 -9.52 -7.63
N ALA A 483 -2.07 -9.92 -6.35
CA ALA A 483 -2.15 -9.00 -5.22
C ALA A 483 -0.98 -8.01 -5.17
N TYR A 484 0.23 -8.42 -5.58
CA TYR A 484 1.36 -7.52 -5.78
C TYR A 484 1.11 -6.54 -6.92
N VAL A 485 0.66 -7.03 -8.08
CA VAL A 485 0.29 -6.22 -9.26
C VAL A 485 -0.73 -5.14 -8.89
N ASN A 486 -1.79 -5.51 -8.17
CA ASN A 486 -2.85 -4.60 -7.74
C ASN A 486 -2.40 -3.55 -6.71
N ARG A 487 -1.27 -3.75 -6.02
CA ARG A 487 -0.69 -2.72 -5.13
C ARG A 487 0.17 -1.71 -5.89
N GLN A 488 0.69 -2.08 -7.06
CA GLN A 488 1.58 -1.26 -7.86
C GLN A 488 0.83 -0.45 -8.92
N LEU A 489 -0.34 -0.93 -9.36
CA LEU A 489 -1.22 -0.19 -10.26
C LEU A 489 -2.03 0.84 -9.48
N SER A 490 -1.91 2.11 -9.88
CA SER A 490 -2.75 3.19 -9.38
C SER A 490 -4.15 3.05 -9.98
N GLY A 491 -5.10 2.50 -9.22
CA GLY A 491 -6.48 2.37 -9.70
C GLY A 491 -7.27 1.23 -9.06
N GLU A 492 -8.25 0.71 -9.81
CA GLU A 492 -9.08 -0.41 -9.38
C GLU A 492 -8.36 -1.75 -9.51
N LYS A 493 -8.75 -2.70 -8.64
CA LYS A 493 -8.15 -4.03 -8.57
C LYS A 493 -8.47 -4.85 -9.83
N LEU A 494 -7.42 -5.30 -10.51
CA LEU A 494 -7.52 -6.27 -11.59
C LEU A 494 -7.91 -7.64 -11.04
N THR A 495 -8.77 -8.34 -11.78
CA THR A 495 -9.15 -9.74 -11.53
C THR A 495 -8.23 -10.73 -12.22
N HIS A 496 -7.58 -10.32 -13.31
CA HIS A 496 -6.55 -11.08 -13.99
C HIS A 496 -5.52 -10.13 -14.63
N TYR A 497 -4.28 -10.59 -14.75
CA TYR A 497 -3.20 -9.84 -15.37
C TYR A 497 -2.27 -10.78 -16.13
N ASN A 498 -1.90 -10.41 -17.35
CA ASN A 498 -0.87 -11.11 -18.11
C ASN A 498 0.24 -10.12 -18.48
N PRO A 499 1.46 -10.31 -17.96
CA PRO A 499 2.60 -9.45 -18.30
C PRO A 499 2.98 -9.51 -19.78
N GLU A 500 2.58 -10.56 -20.51
CA GLU A 500 2.85 -10.74 -21.94
C GLU A 500 1.86 -10.03 -22.86
N TRP A 501 0.83 -9.37 -22.33
CA TRP A 501 -0.07 -8.59 -23.17
C TRP A 501 0.67 -7.48 -23.89
N SER A 502 0.46 -7.40 -25.20
CA SER A 502 0.79 -6.19 -25.98
C SER A 502 -0.03 -5.00 -25.48
N ASP A 503 0.42 -3.77 -25.79
CA ASP A 503 -0.32 -2.55 -25.45
C ASP A 503 -1.78 -2.60 -25.96
N ALA A 504 -2.03 -3.21 -27.13
CA ALA A 504 -3.37 -3.39 -27.68
C ALA A 504 -4.21 -4.38 -26.87
N GLU A 505 -3.62 -5.48 -26.42
CA GLU A 505 -4.32 -6.46 -25.59
C GLU A 505 -4.59 -5.95 -24.19
N PHE A 506 -3.64 -5.22 -23.58
CA PHE A 506 -3.85 -4.57 -22.29
C PHE A 506 -5.01 -3.58 -22.35
N LYS A 507 -5.08 -2.75 -23.41
CA LYS A 507 -6.22 -1.86 -23.65
C LYS A 507 -7.54 -2.63 -23.72
N ARG A 508 -7.59 -3.71 -24.50
CA ARG A 508 -8.80 -4.51 -24.67
C ARG A 508 -9.25 -5.23 -23.40
N GLN A 509 -8.31 -5.74 -22.61
CA GLN A 509 -8.62 -6.56 -21.44
C GLN A 509 -8.86 -5.73 -20.17
N VAL A 510 -8.23 -4.56 -20.06
CA VAL A 510 -8.28 -3.74 -18.85
C VAL A 510 -9.06 -2.44 -19.07
N LEU A 511 -8.78 -1.71 -20.15
CA LEU A 511 -9.34 -0.38 -20.36
C LEU A 511 -10.75 -0.43 -20.97
N GLU A 512 -10.99 -1.25 -21.99
CA GLU A 512 -12.29 -1.34 -22.65
C GLU A 512 -13.43 -1.76 -21.69
N PRO A 513 -13.28 -2.78 -20.82
CA PRO A 513 -14.32 -3.15 -19.87
C PRO A 513 -14.60 -2.03 -18.88
N LYS A 514 -13.55 -1.35 -18.41
CA LYS A 514 -13.66 -0.21 -17.49
C LYS A 514 -14.42 0.95 -18.15
N VAL A 515 -14.03 1.32 -19.36
CA VAL A 515 -14.72 2.35 -20.16
C VAL A 515 -16.19 1.96 -20.34
N ARG A 516 -16.48 0.70 -20.65
CA ARG A 516 -17.85 0.23 -20.83
C ARG A 516 -18.65 0.31 -19.53
N GLU A 517 -18.09 -0.06 -18.39
CA GLU A 517 -18.76 0.02 -17.09
C GLU A 517 -19.05 1.48 -16.71
N GLN A 518 -18.04 2.34 -16.81
CA GLN A 518 -18.19 3.77 -16.54
C GLN A 518 -19.21 4.43 -17.48
N ALA A 519 -19.18 4.08 -18.78
CA ALA A 519 -20.18 4.55 -19.73
C ALA A 519 -21.59 4.05 -19.38
N GLN A 520 -21.73 2.80 -18.92
CA GLN A 520 -23.02 2.27 -18.45
C GLN A 520 -23.50 2.93 -17.15
N GLN A 521 -22.61 3.28 -16.23
CA GLN A 521 -22.94 4.05 -15.05
C GLN A 521 -23.45 5.44 -15.45
N LEU A 522 -22.71 6.16 -16.29
CA LEU A 522 -23.14 7.46 -16.80
C LEU A 522 -24.47 7.38 -17.57
N LEU A 523 -24.66 6.35 -18.38
CA LEU A 523 -25.93 6.14 -19.09
C LEU A 523 -27.11 5.92 -18.15
N ARG A 524 -26.90 5.22 -17.02
CA ARG A 524 -27.92 5.07 -15.98
C ARG A 524 -28.28 6.42 -15.36
N GLU A 525 -27.30 7.29 -15.12
CA GLU A 525 -27.54 8.65 -14.63
C GLU A 525 -28.29 9.50 -15.66
N LEU A 526 -27.88 9.45 -16.94
CA LEU A 526 -28.52 10.17 -18.05
C LEU A 526 -29.93 9.65 -18.37
N ALA A 527 -30.21 8.39 -18.05
CA ALA A 527 -31.52 7.76 -18.19
C ALA A 527 -32.36 7.84 -16.91
N ALA A 528 -31.82 8.40 -15.83
CA ALA A 528 -32.54 8.53 -14.58
C ALA A 528 -33.81 9.36 -14.79
N GLN A 529 -34.87 9.00 -14.07
CA GLN A 529 -36.13 9.76 -14.11
C GLN A 529 -35.89 11.17 -13.58
N GLN A 530 -36.65 12.15 -14.08
CA GLN A 530 -36.59 13.54 -13.61
C GLN A 530 -36.73 13.63 -12.08
N SER A 531 -37.51 12.76 -11.45
CA SER A 531 -37.65 12.69 -9.99
C SER A 531 -36.33 12.54 -9.24
N ALA A 532 -35.31 11.90 -9.82
CA ALA A 532 -33.97 11.77 -9.21
C ALA A 532 -33.20 13.10 -9.17
N PHE A 533 -33.56 14.09 -10.01
CA PHE A 533 -32.99 15.44 -10.03
C PHE A 533 -33.81 16.47 -9.24
N ALA A 534 -34.99 16.08 -8.73
CA ALA A 534 -35.81 16.92 -7.85
C ALA A 534 -35.12 17.12 -6.49
N ASP A 535 -35.56 18.13 -5.72
CA ASP A 535 -34.99 18.37 -4.39
C ASP A 535 -35.13 17.13 -3.48
N GLY A 536 -34.01 16.70 -2.90
CA GLY A 536 -33.92 15.48 -2.09
C GLY A 536 -33.69 14.18 -2.87
N GLY A 537 -33.64 14.22 -4.22
CA GLY A 537 -33.28 13.08 -5.05
C GLY A 537 -31.77 12.83 -5.15
N ASP A 538 -31.39 11.62 -5.59
CA ASP A 538 -30.00 11.15 -5.67
C ASP A 538 -29.06 12.06 -6.50
N PHE A 539 -29.61 12.77 -7.49
CA PHE A 539 -28.86 13.65 -8.40
C PHE A 539 -29.22 15.13 -8.26
N ALA A 540 -29.92 15.54 -7.19
CA ALA A 540 -30.37 16.91 -6.98
C ALA A 540 -29.20 17.92 -7.02
N GLU A 541 -28.16 17.68 -6.24
CA GLU A 541 -27.00 18.58 -6.13
C GLU A 541 -26.14 18.57 -7.39
N ARG A 542 -25.92 17.39 -7.99
CA ARG A 542 -25.21 17.28 -9.27
C ARG A 542 -25.93 18.06 -10.37
N GLY A 543 -27.26 17.94 -10.44
CA GLY A 543 -28.09 18.70 -11.38
C GLY A 543 -28.02 20.22 -11.17
N LYS A 544 -28.05 20.70 -9.92
CA LYS A 544 -27.87 22.12 -9.60
C LYS A 544 -26.48 22.64 -9.99
N GLN A 545 -25.44 21.85 -9.74
CA GLN A 545 -24.08 22.20 -10.14
C GLN A 545 -23.92 22.23 -11.65
N SER A 546 -24.49 21.27 -12.38
CA SER A 546 -24.51 21.29 -13.84
C SER A 546 -25.27 22.49 -14.38
N LEU A 547 -26.41 22.85 -13.78
CA LEU A 547 -27.15 24.05 -14.14
C LEU A 547 -26.31 25.32 -13.95
N ARG A 548 -25.59 25.42 -12.83
CA ARG A 548 -24.65 26.52 -12.60
C ARG A 548 -23.55 26.56 -13.68
N ALA A 549 -22.93 25.41 -13.98
CA ALA A 549 -21.88 25.30 -14.99
C ALA A 549 -22.36 25.63 -16.41
N VAL A 550 -23.65 25.44 -16.69
CA VAL A 550 -24.26 25.71 -18.00
C VAL A 550 -24.70 27.17 -18.14
N ILE A 551 -25.26 27.77 -17.10
CA ILE A 551 -25.88 29.11 -17.17
C ILE A 551 -24.92 30.23 -16.79
N VAL A 552 -24.06 30.02 -15.78
CA VAL A 552 -23.20 31.10 -15.26
C VAL A 552 -22.17 31.56 -16.29
N PRO A 553 -21.46 30.66 -17.02
CA PRO A 553 -20.44 31.12 -17.97
C PRO A 553 -20.99 32.00 -19.10
N PRO A 554 -22.09 31.67 -19.80
CA PRO A 554 -22.67 32.57 -20.80
C PRO A 554 -23.04 33.96 -20.26
N ILE A 555 -23.60 34.03 -19.05
CA ILE A 555 -23.95 35.30 -18.41
C ILE A 555 -22.69 36.10 -18.08
N SER A 556 -21.72 35.47 -17.43
CA SER A 556 -20.45 36.10 -17.05
C SER A 556 -19.67 36.57 -18.28
N MET A 557 -19.64 35.75 -19.34
CA MET A 557 -18.97 36.04 -20.60
C MET A 557 -19.63 37.21 -21.31
N GLY A 558 -20.96 37.19 -21.44
CA GLY A 558 -21.72 38.29 -22.05
C GLY A 558 -21.54 39.62 -21.31
N LEU A 559 -21.63 39.61 -19.98
CA LEU A 559 -21.42 40.81 -19.15
C LEU A 559 -19.99 41.34 -19.25
N SER A 560 -18.99 40.45 -19.12
CA SER A 560 -17.58 40.82 -19.22
C SER A 560 -17.24 41.36 -20.61
N LEU A 561 -17.69 40.70 -21.68
CA LEU A 561 -17.49 41.17 -23.05
C LEU A 561 -18.11 42.55 -23.28
N LEU A 562 -19.32 42.78 -22.75
CA LEU A 562 -19.97 44.08 -22.83
C LEU A 562 -19.15 45.16 -22.11
N LEU A 563 -18.59 44.88 -20.93
CA LEU A 563 -17.72 45.81 -20.21
C LEU A 563 -16.40 46.07 -20.94
N VAL A 564 -15.78 45.05 -21.52
CA VAL A 564 -14.58 45.17 -22.36
C VAL A 564 -14.87 46.08 -23.55
N CYS A 565 -15.90 45.78 -24.34
CA CYS A 565 -16.26 46.57 -25.52
C CYS A 565 -16.60 48.03 -25.15
N LEU A 566 -17.36 48.24 -24.06
CA LEU A 566 -17.63 49.60 -23.57
C LEU A 566 -16.35 50.34 -23.19
N THR A 567 -15.43 49.67 -22.50
CA THR A 567 -14.17 50.28 -22.03
C THR A 567 -13.23 50.58 -23.21
N LEU A 568 -13.10 49.66 -24.16
CA LEU A 568 -12.31 49.82 -25.38
C LEU A 568 -12.76 51.01 -26.23
N ILE A 569 -14.08 51.26 -26.32
CA ILE A 569 -14.60 52.41 -27.09
C ILE A 569 -14.53 53.70 -26.25
N LYS A 570 -14.81 53.63 -24.94
CA LYS A 570 -14.79 54.82 -24.05
C LYS A 570 -13.38 55.37 -23.83
N LEU A 571 -12.36 54.53 -23.72
CA LEU A 571 -11.00 54.96 -23.40
C LEU A 571 -10.41 55.93 -24.43
N PRO A 572 -10.42 55.64 -25.75
CA PRO A 572 -9.96 56.60 -26.77
C PRO A 572 -10.69 57.94 -26.72
N LEU A 573 -12.00 57.92 -26.48
CA LEU A 573 -12.81 59.14 -26.32
C LEU A 573 -12.36 59.97 -25.10
N ARG A 574 -12.03 59.31 -23.98
CA ARG A 574 -11.49 59.99 -22.79
C ARG A 574 -10.09 60.56 -23.02
N TYR A 575 -9.20 59.81 -23.66
CA TYR A 575 -7.88 60.34 -24.05
C TYR A 575 -8.02 61.55 -24.98
N LEU A 576 -8.94 61.50 -25.95
CA LEU A 576 -9.23 62.62 -26.84
C LEU A 576 -9.79 63.84 -26.08
N GLN A 577 -10.68 63.63 -25.11
CA GLN A 577 -11.20 64.70 -24.25
C GLN A 577 -10.09 65.37 -23.41
N LEU A 578 -9.11 64.59 -22.94
CA LEU A 578 -7.96 65.12 -22.21
C LEU A 578 -7.01 65.93 -23.10
N LEU A 579 -6.90 65.58 -24.39
CA LEU A 579 -6.08 66.30 -25.36
C LEU A 579 -6.73 67.63 -25.80
N ILE A 580 -8.06 67.70 -25.88
CA ILE A 580 -8.79 68.90 -26.32
C ILE A 580 -9.01 69.87 -25.16
N ARG A 581 -8.12 70.87 -25.02
CA ARG A 581 -8.18 71.88 -23.94
C ARG A 581 -9.37 72.86 -24.02
N GLN A 582 -9.86 73.16 -25.23
CA GLN A 582 -10.99 74.07 -25.45
C GLN A 582 -12.00 73.45 -26.44
N PRO A 583 -12.98 72.68 -25.95
CA PRO A 583 -13.93 72.00 -26.81
C PRO A 583 -14.90 73.00 -27.45
N SER A 584 -15.00 72.98 -28.78
CA SER A 584 -16.02 73.71 -29.56
C SER A 584 -17.44 73.32 -29.12
N PRO A 585 -18.47 74.18 -29.30
CA PRO A 585 -19.85 73.84 -28.93
C PRO A 585 -20.38 72.58 -29.63
N MET A 586 -19.87 72.26 -30.83
CA MET A 586 -20.16 71.00 -31.51
C MET A 586 -19.56 69.80 -30.78
N SER A 587 -18.28 69.88 -30.38
CA SER A 587 -17.63 68.80 -29.60
C SER A 587 -18.29 68.58 -28.23
N GLN A 588 -18.78 69.63 -27.58
CA GLN A 588 -19.53 69.51 -26.32
C GLN A 588 -20.86 68.75 -26.48
N ARG A 589 -21.57 68.94 -27.62
CA ARG A 589 -22.77 68.16 -27.93
C ARG A 589 -22.42 66.70 -28.19
N VAL A 590 -21.34 66.43 -28.94
CA VAL A 590 -20.86 65.08 -29.22
C VAL A 590 -20.49 64.35 -27.93
N PHE A 591 -19.70 64.97 -27.05
CA PHE A 591 -19.29 64.35 -25.78
C PHE A 591 -20.45 64.10 -24.80
N ARG A 592 -21.52 64.90 -24.87
CA ARG A 592 -22.73 64.66 -24.06
C ARG A 592 -23.48 63.40 -24.48
N TRP A 593 -23.55 63.12 -25.77
CA TRP A 593 -24.23 61.95 -26.32
C TRP A 593 -23.31 60.74 -26.50
N ALA A 594 -21.99 60.93 -26.41
CA ALA A 594 -20.98 59.89 -26.59
C ALA A 594 -21.22 58.63 -25.73
N PRO A 595 -21.62 58.69 -24.44
CA PRO A 595 -21.88 57.47 -23.66
C PRO A 595 -23.04 56.64 -24.21
N VAL A 596 -24.13 57.29 -24.62
CA VAL A 596 -25.32 56.64 -25.19
C VAL A 596 -25.01 56.06 -26.57
N ALA A 597 -24.34 56.85 -27.42
CA ALA A 597 -23.91 56.39 -28.74
C ALA A 597 -22.93 55.21 -28.64
N THR A 598 -22.01 55.23 -27.66
CA THR A 598 -21.08 54.12 -27.41
C THR A 598 -21.82 52.86 -27.00
N LEU A 599 -22.78 52.95 -26.07
CA LEU A 599 -23.58 51.80 -25.65
C LEU A 599 -24.35 51.18 -26.84
N LEU A 600 -25.02 52.02 -27.63
CA LEU A 600 -25.74 51.57 -28.83
C LEU A 600 -24.79 50.96 -29.88
N ALA A 601 -23.61 51.54 -30.06
CA ALA A 601 -22.60 51.02 -30.98
C ALA A 601 -22.11 49.62 -30.54
N VAL A 602 -21.82 49.40 -29.25
CA VAL A 602 -21.39 48.08 -28.74
C VAL A 602 -22.44 47.00 -29.03
N ILE A 603 -23.72 47.35 -28.89
CA ILE A 603 -24.82 46.39 -29.08
C ILE A 603 -25.07 46.13 -30.57
N ILE A 604 -25.13 47.18 -31.39
CA ILE A 604 -25.61 47.08 -32.80
C ILE A 604 -24.48 46.79 -33.78
N LEU A 605 -23.29 47.38 -33.60
CA LEU A 605 -22.21 47.34 -34.58
C LEU A 605 -21.69 45.93 -34.87
N PRO A 606 -21.54 45.01 -33.88
CA PRO A 606 -21.08 43.67 -34.16
C PRO A 606 -21.99 42.89 -35.12
N PHE A 607 -23.31 43.09 -35.04
CA PHE A 607 -24.22 42.48 -36.02
C PHE A 607 -24.06 43.07 -37.42
N ALA A 608 -23.88 44.38 -37.54
CA ALA A 608 -23.71 45.01 -38.85
C ALA A 608 -22.38 44.61 -39.53
N VAL A 609 -21.31 44.43 -38.75
CA VAL A 609 -19.95 44.23 -39.27
C VAL A 609 -19.56 42.76 -39.33
N LEU A 610 -19.83 41.98 -38.28
CA LEU A 610 -19.32 40.61 -38.13
C LEU A 610 -20.26 39.56 -38.74
N GLN A 611 -21.57 39.81 -38.77
CA GLN A 611 -22.55 38.84 -39.27
C GLN A 611 -22.27 38.35 -40.69
N PRO A 612 -22.01 39.20 -41.70
CA PRO A 612 -21.83 38.74 -43.07
C PRO A 612 -20.58 37.87 -43.25
N GLN A 613 -19.55 38.07 -42.42
CA GLN A 613 -18.35 37.24 -42.45
C GLN A 613 -18.57 35.95 -41.68
N PHE A 614 -19.11 36.02 -40.46
CA PHE A 614 -19.40 34.84 -39.64
C PHE A 614 -20.34 33.86 -40.34
N ASP A 615 -21.40 34.33 -40.98
CA ASP A 615 -22.37 33.48 -41.66
C ASP A 615 -21.77 32.83 -42.93
N ARG A 616 -20.72 33.43 -43.53
CA ARG A 616 -19.97 32.83 -44.65
C ARG A 616 -18.97 31.79 -44.17
N ASP A 617 -18.27 32.08 -43.09
CA ASP A 617 -17.22 31.21 -42.54
C ASP A 617 -17.84 30.01 -41.79
N TYR A 618 -19.03 30.19 -41.20
CA TYR A 618 -19.73 29.19 -40.38
C TYR A 618 -21.24 29.08 -40.74
N PRO A 619 -21.60 28.64 -41.96
CA PRO A 619 -23.00 28.61 -42.42
C PRO A 619 -23.91 27.70 -41.58
N GLY A 620 -23.36 26.61 -41.04
CA GLY A 620 -24.11 25.74 -40.12
C GLY A 620 -24.42 26.41 -38.79
N ALA A 621 -23.48 27.21 -38.26
CA ALA A 621 -23.69 27.95 -37.02
C ALA A 621 -24.78 29.01 -37.16
N ALA A 622 -24.82 29.70 -38.30
CA ALA A 622 -25.89 30.65 -38.61
C ALA A 622 -27.28 29.98 -38.61
N SER A 623 -27.38 28.78 -39.20
CA SER A 623 -28.62 27.98 -39.19
C SER A 623 -29.01 27.51 -37.78
N PHE A 624 -28.03 27.04 -37.01
CA PHE A 624 -28.22 26.61 -35.63
C PHE A 624 -28.72 27.78 -34.75
N LEU A 625 -28.07 28.94 -34.84
CA LEU A 625 -28.48 30.14 -34.11
C LEU A 625 -29.88 30.62 -34.52
N ALA A 626 -30.22 30.60 -35.81
CA ALA A 626 -31.57 30.90 -36.26
C ALA A 626 -32.62 29.99 -35.60
N THR A 627 -32.31 28.69 -35.48
CA THR A 627 -33.19 27.72 -34.79
C THR A 627 -33.31 28.01 -33.29
N VAL A 628 -32.22 28.46 -32.63
CA VAL A 628 -32.25 28.92 -31.23
C VAL A 628 -33.12 30.18 -31.11
N GLY A 629 -33.04 31.11 -32.06
CA GLY A 629 -33.84 32.34 -32.11
C GLY A 629 -35.35 32.10 -32.25
N GLU A 630 -35.76 31.01 -32.91
CA GLU A 630 -37.17 30.61 -33.01
C GLU A 630 -37.73 30.01 -31.71
N SER A 631 -36.87 29.42 -30.87
CA SER A 631 -37.27 28.65 -29.69
C SER A 631 -37.11 29.42 -28.37
N ALA A 632 -36.13 30.33 -28.30
CA ALA A 632 -35.74 31.03 -27.07
C ALA A 632 -36.41 32.42 -26.94
N HIS A 633 -36.33 33.01 -25.73
CA HIS A 633 -36.74 34.39 -25.54
C HIS A 633 -35.87 35.34 -26.40
N PRO A 634 -36.44 36.34 -27.11
CA PRO A 634 -35.71 37.15 -28.10
C PRO A 634 -34.43 37.80 -27.56
N SER A 635 -34.45 38.28 -26.32
CA SER A 635 -33.28 38.90 -25.70
C SER A 635 -32.15 37.92 -25.37
N LEU A 636 -32.50 36.67 -25.03
CA LEU A 636 -31.52 35.62 -24.70
C LEU A 636 -30.87 35.10 -25.98
N ALA A 637 -31.67 34.84 -27.02
CA ALA A 637 -31.16 34.50 -28.35
C ALA A 637 -30.21 35.59 -28.87
N TYR A 638 -30.64 36.85 -28.81
CA TYR A 638 -29.80 37.98 -29.23
C TYR A 638 -28.49 38.06 -28.44
N GLY A 639 -28.54 37.88 -27.12
CA GLY A 639 -27.34 37.88 -26.27
C GLY A 639 -26.36 36.77 -26.64
N LEU A 640 -26.84 35.54 -26.81
CA LEU A 640 -26.01 34.39 -27.18
C LEU A 640 -25.40 34.55 -28.58
N GLU A 641 -26.17 35.02 -29.56
CA GLU A 641 -25.69 35.33 -30.91
C GLU A 641 -24.63 36.44 -30.90
N TRP A 642 -24.89 37.51 -30.15
CA TRP A 642 -23.98 38.64 -30.00
C TRP A 642 -22.65 38.19 -29.40
N THR A 643 -22.68 37.39 -28.33
CA THR A 643 -21.48 36.85 -27.70
C THR A 643 -20.73 35.90 -28.64
N LEU A 644 -21.42 34.95 -29.30
CA LEU A 644 -20.76 33.99 -30.21
C LEU A 644 -20.02 34.68 -31.37
N ARG A 645 -20.53 35.83 -31.83
CA ARG A 645 -19.93 36.58 -32.95
C ARG A 645 -18.85 37.56 -32.50
N THR A 646 -19.01 38.17 -31.32
CA THR A 646 -18.13 39.25 -30.85
C THR A 646 -16.94 38.71 -30.04
N GLN A 647 -17.16 37.67 -29.23
CA GLN A 647 -16.15 37.09 -28.35
C GLN A 647 -14.90 36.59 -29.11
N PRO A 648 -14.99 35.92 -30.28
CA PRO A 648 -13.82 35.43 -31.00
C PRO A 648 -12.87 36.54 -31.49
N VAL A 649 -13.38 37.77 -31.63
CA VAL A 649 -12.58 38.94 -32.03
C VAL A 649 -11.82 39.52 -30.83
N ILE A 650 -12.41 39.46 -29.64
CA ILE A 650 -11.87 40.07 -28.41
C ILE A 650 -10.95 39.11 -27.64
N ALA A 651 -11.30 37.82 -27.56
CA ALA A 651 -10.56 36.83 -26.79
C ALA A 651 -9.05 36.75 -27.11
N PRO A 652 -8.59 36.84 -28.37
CA PRO A 652 -7.15 36.80 -28.69
C PRO A 652 -6.35 37.90 -27.99
N LEU A 653 -6.93 39.11 -27.83
CA LEU A 653 -6.27 40.23 -27.16
C LEU A 653 -5.99 39.92 -25.68
N GLY A 654 -6.90 39.21 -25.01
CA GLY A 654 -6.73 38.82 -23.62
C GLY A 654 -5.74 37.66 -23.45
N ASN A 655 -5.74 36.70 -24.38
CA ASN A 655 -4.81 35.57 -24.37
C ASN A 655 -3.35 36.03 -24.48
N GLU A 656 -3.04 36.90 -25.44
CA GLU A 656 -1.70 37.48 -25.61
C GLU A 656 -1.25 38.23 -24.34
N LEU A 657 -2.15 38.97 -23.70
CA LEU A 657 -1.85 39.67 -22.44
C LEU A 657 -1.63 38.73 -21.26
N SER A 658 -2.38 37.62 -21.19
CA SER A 658 -2.28 36.63 -20.11
C SER A 658 -0.91 35.95 -20.10
N GLU A 659 -0.44 35.53 -21.28
CA GLU A 659 0.85 34.86 -21.47
C GLU A 659 2.01 35.78 -21.07
N VAL A 660 1.98 37.06 -21.48
CA VAL A 660 3.02 38.03 -21.15
C VAL A 660 3.09 38.32 -19.64
N MET A 661 1.94 38.32 -18.95
CA MET A 661 1.85 38.73 -17.55
C MET A 661 2.04 37.58 -16.55
N TYR A 662 2.06 36.32 -17.01
CA TYR A 662 2.01 35.11 -16.17
C TYR A 662 0.83 35.16 -15.19
N PHE A 663 -0.34 35.49 -15.71
CA PHE A 663 -1.50 35.85 -14.89
C PHE A 663 -2.00 34.71 -14.00
N GLU A 664 -2.04 33.47 -14.50
CA GLU A 664 -2.49 32.30 -13.74
C GLU A 664 -1.65 32.09 -12.46
N GLU A 665 -0.33 32.11 -12.58
CA GLU A 665 0.58 31.89 -11.44
C GLU A 665 0.50 33.02 -10.41
N LYS A 666 0.36 34.27 -10.87
CA LYS A 666 0.32 35.45 -9.98
C LYS A 666 -1.03 35.71 -9.33
N SER A 667 -2.13 35.24 -9.92
CA SER A 667 -3.49 35.47 -9.42
C SER A 667 -3.95 34.42 -8.40
N ALA A 668 -3.32 33.24 -8.37
CA ALA A 668 -3.68 32.14 -7.46
C ALA A 668 -3.82 32.56 -5.98
N PRO A 669 -2.89 33.32 -5.37
CA PRO A 669 -3.01 33.73 -3.96
C PRO A 669 -4.23 34.64 -3.69
N LEU A 670 -4.59 35.47 -4.67
CA LEU A 670 -5.74 36.37 -4.59
C LEU A 670 -7.05 35.59 -4.71
N ILE A 671 -7.10 34.61 -5.61
CA ILE A 671 -8.26 33.72 -5.78
C ILE A 671 -8.49 32.90 -4.50
N ASP A 672 -7.43 32.38 -3.87
CA ASP A 672 -7.54 31.66 -2.58
C ASP A 672 -8.06 32.56 -1.45
N MET A 673 -7.68 33.84 -1.43
CA MET A 673 -8.20 34.81 -0.47
C MET A 673 -9.70 35.09 -0.71
N LEU A 674 -10.10 35.27 -1.97
CA LEU A 674 -11.51 35.44 -2.35
C LEU A 674 -12.34 34.20 -2.00
N HIS A 675 -11.78 33.01 -2.16
CA HIS A 675 -12.46 31.76 -1.79
C HIS A 675 -12.71 31.68 -0.28
N LYS A 676 -11.71 32.00 0.55
CA LYS A 676 -11.89 32.08 2.02
C LYS A 676 -12.92 33.14 2.41
N LEU A 677 -12.95 34.28 1.71
CA LEU A 677 -13.93 35.32 1.94
C LEU A 677 -15.36 34.85 1.58
N ASP A 678 -15.54 34.17 0.45
CA ASP A 678 -16.84 33.65 0.00
C ASP A 678 -17.38 32.56 0.94
N GLN A 679 -16.50 31.72 1.50
CA GLN A 679 -16.86 30.70 2.50
C GLN A 679 -17.26 31.31 3.85
N SER A 680 -16.55 32.34 4.32
CA SER A 680 -16.82 32.92 5.66
C SER A 680 -18.17 33.60 5.76
N VAL A 681 -18.69 34.14 4.66
CA VAL A 681 -20.04 34.73 4.58
C VAL A 681 -21.12 33.67 4.44
N ALA A 682 -20.83 32.52 3.82
CA ALA A 682 -21.79 31.41 3.69
C ALA A 682 -22.13 30.78 5.06
N LEU A 683 -21.17 30.70 5.99
CA LEU A 683 -21.36 30.18 7.35
C LEU A 683 -22.15 31.11 8.28
N GLY A 684 -22.47 32.34 7.84
CA GLY A 684 -23.27 33.30 8.60
C GLY A 684 -24.74 33.38 8.19
N THR A 685 -25.18 32.55 7.24
CA THR A 685 -26.52 32.60 6.63
C THR A 685 -27.33 31.30 6.74
N ASP A 686 -26.87 30.34 7.55
CA ASP A 686 -27.67 29.18 7.97
C ASP A 686 -28.52 29.50 9.21
#